data_AF-A0A534YRZ2-F1
#
_entry.id   AF-A0A534YRZ2-F1
#
_cell.length_a   1.000
_cell.length_b   1.000
_cell.length_c   1.000
_cell.angle_alpha   90.00
_cell.angle_beta   90.00
_cell.angle_gamma   90.00
#
_symmetry.space_group_name_H-M   'P 1'
#
loop_
_entity.id
_entity.type
_entity.pdbx_description
1 polymer ?
#
loop_
_entity_poly.entity_id
_entity_poly.type
_entity_poly.pdbx_seq_one_letter_code
_entity_poly.pdbx_strand_id
1 'polypeptide(L)'
;MNRAALAATLILAACSHDPSKNGSGGGEGGIVDVAPLRTDWTPEQLKAACEEAQKTCDAKLAKIVAVKDSERTYANTPEAIEQVTTDWSEMVGRASFMKDIHRDEKVRAAATACEEEAGKYAARIASRKDLYLAVKAWQGRGEQVGPQDRRLVELMMRDFHRAGVDLTDEQREKLVSLRSRLAELQTRFSSNLDEDTTSVEMSAEELDGMPQSYIGRLKKAASGKYIVTTKYPDYFPFQENAKSAEARRKLEVAFMNRGARDNIKLLDEAVGLRDEAARLLGYATHADYVTEVRMAKSARNVQQFEDKLESRLKERLAADRQKMSEMKKADTGDGTIRAWDWRYYLNELRKRDYALDDEKIRAYFPADKVMSGMMDVYSRLLGVQFKRVEGAPVWADGVSLYEVRDGGRLLAKFYVDLFPRPGKYGHAAAFGVGPARQLQAGYQIPLTILVVNVTPPADGKVAHLTLNEVEVLFHEFGHVMHGSLTTAKYASISGTNVATDFVEAPSQMLENWVYQPEILKMISSGPKGEAMPQDLIESIQEVVGGDHVLPGGSAIALRRRLRPHDERLRRGLLRLSLERGLCRRHVHPVREGRNPQSEDGTRLSRHHPRQGAQRGSRPVAPQVSRARAERGRLPAADRDREAERVELAAFCRSQNPAARKSCAAGAVCVGNSSGTPSAPRARMNVEGVASDSGAFARLRESVSFRLAVPAGLVLLLQIPIALIDGTIAERRTTRNAAFAEVSATWGGAQQLVGPVLTVPVVEPSANGPETVAPRRFFPRTVSVRGRVDTEVRRRGIFDIPLYVARLHVEGTFAAPVETHSGILWNRASVALGVSDAKTIRAATPISLGDRKLPWEPGVGDAAFLESGVQAAVPFPAPPAGAIPFAFDLTLAGSGRLAVVPAGDETVVTLASAWRDPGFDGASLPVERRIGASGFEATWRTMNLGRGFPASWTNPQEVTRERLAASAMSVSFLSPVDTYRTNERAVKYQLLFLGLTFFAFVLFELLAPLRIHPVQYLLVGFALCLFYLLLLSFSEHFGFTHAYAIAAAVVVVLVTGYVRFVLREGSRALALGGFLAVLYAFLFVLLQIQEYALLVGSIGLFLLLSGVMWFTRHVDWYALGSPPPAAKVSERADLSSAAPWSDGR
;
A
#
# COMPACT_ATOMS: atom_id res chain seq x y z
N MET A 1 -71.20 1.66 3.75
CA MET A 1 -71.68 2.17 2.44
C MET A 1 -71.27 3.63 2.34
N ASN A 2 -70.79 4.20 1.24
CA ASN A 2 -69.94 3.71 0.14
C ASN A 2 -69.12 4.95 -0.29
N ARG A 3 -67.77 4.94 -0.41
CA ARG A 3 -66.92 4.11 -1.28
C ARG A 3 -67.41 4.09 -2.73
N ALA A 4 -67.03 5.12 -3.51
CA ALA A 4 -67.09 5.11 -4.99
C ALA A 4 -66.17 6.13 -5.68
N ALA A 5 -65.98 7.35 -5.14
CA ALA A 5 -65.58 8.50 -5.97
C ALA A 5 -64.18 9.13 -5.77
N LEU A 6 -63.36 8.68 -4.80
CA LEU A 6 -62.08 9.38 -4.45
C LEU A 6 -60.80 8.57 -4.71
N ALA A 7 -60.86 7.54 -5.57
CA ALA A 7 -59.79 6.55 -5.76
C ALA A 7 -59.02 6.67 -7.10
N ALA A 8 -59.16 7.77 -7.85
CA ALA A 8 -58.70 7.85 -9.25
C ALA A 8 -57.78 9.04 -9.60
N THR A 9 -57.31 9.85 -8.63
CA THR A 9 -56.59 11.11 -8.92
C THR A 9 -55.26 11.29 -8.17
N LEU A 10 -54.75 10.22 -7.54
CA LEU A 10 -53.45 10.22 -6.83
C LEU A 10 -52.42 9.23 -7.41
N ILE A 11 -52.70 8.64 -8.57
CA ILE A 11 -51.78 7.78 -9.33
C ILE A 11 -51.61 8.36 -10.73
N LEU A 12 -50.78 9.41 -10.83
CA LEU A 12 -50.19 9.92 -12.10
C LEU A 12 -49.19 11.09 -11.89
N ALA A 13 -49.10 11.67 -10.69
CA ALA A 13 -48.17 12.77 -10.38
C ALA A 13 -46.75 12.32 -9.91
N ALA A 14 -46.30 11.13 -10.32
CA ALA A 14 -44.98 10.57 -9.96
C ALA A 14 -44.05 10.33 -11.17
N CYS A 15 -44.49 10.63 -12.40
CA CYS A 15 -43.77 10.35 -13.64
C CYS A 15 -43.72 11.56 -14.59
N SER A 16 -43.15 12.69 -14.13
CA SER A 16 -42.70 13.78 -15.02
C SER A 16 -41.95 14.88 -14.26
N HIS A 17 -40.74 14.58 -13.77
CA HIS A 17 -39.77 15.64 -13.51
C HIS A 17 -38.95 15.86 -14.79
N ASP A 18 -39.41 16.84 -15.58
CA ASP A 18 -38.75 17.33 -16.78
C ASP A 18 -37.48 18.12 -16.37
N PRO A 19 -36.26 17.68 -16.73
CA PRO A 19 -35.04 18.39 -16.35
C PRO A 19 -34.81 19.70 -17.11
N SER A 20 -35.64 20.04 -18.11
CA SER A 20 -35.35 21.12 -19.07
C SER A 20 -35.67 22.54 -18.59
N LYS A 21 -36.10 22.73 -17.33
CA LYS A 21 -36.40 24.05 -16.76
C LYS A 21 -35.80 24.30 -15.38
N ASN A 22 -34.48 24.38 -15.33
CA ASN A 22 -33.80 25.32 -14.44
C ASN A 22 -32.80 26.15 -15.26
N GLY A 23 -32.61 27.41 -14.86
CA GLY A 23 -32.13 28.48 -15.74
C GLY A 23 -30.73 28.28 -16.34
N SER A 24 -30.54 28.79 -17.55
CA SER A 24 -29.24 28.86 -18.22
C SER A 24 -28.27 29.81 -17.51
N GLY A 25 -27.36 29.23 -16.72
CA GLY A 25 -26.19 29.90 -16.15
C GLY A 25 -25.01 28.93 -16.14
N GLY A 26 -24.00 29.17 -16.99
CA GLY A 26 -22.81 28.33 -17.05
C GLY A 26 -21.78 28.72 -15.99
N GLY A 27 -21.41 27.78 -15.11
CA GLY A 27 -20.32 27.95 -14.14
C GLY A 27 -20.36 26.92 -13.00
N GLU A 28 -19.30 26.10 -12.91
CA GLU A 28 -18.80 25.37 -11.72
C GLU A 28 -19.76 24.52 -10.84
N GLY A 29 -19.66 23.19 -10.99
CA GLY A 29 -19.65 22.19 -9.90
C GLY A 29 -20.65 22.26 -8.73
N GLY A 30 -21.93 21.94 -8.95
CA GLY A 30 -22.92 21.74 -7.88
C GLY A 30 -22.77 20.41 -7.09
N ILE A 31 -23.33 20.38 -5.88
CA ILE A 31 -23.48 19.16 -5.05
C ILE A 31 -24.90 18.60 -5.21
N VAL A 32 -24.99 17.28 -5.41
CA VAL A 32 -26.25 16.52 -5.40
C VAL A 32 -26.39 15.86 -4.02
N ASP A 33 -27.40 16.28 -3.26
CA ASP A 33 -27.66 15.70 -1.95
C ASP A 33 -28.24 14.29 -2.06
N VAL A 34 -27.72 13.37 -1.25
CA VAL A 34 -28.14 11.98 -1.21
C VAL A 34 -29.40 11.85 -0.37
N ALA A 35 -30.42 11.20 -0.95
CA ALA A 35 -31.67 10.93 -0.23
C ALA A 35 -31.39 10.02 0.98
N PRO A 36 -32.01 10.29 2.16
CA PRO A 36 -32.04 9.37 3.28
C PRO A 36 -32.54 7.98 2.90
N LEU A 37 -32.28 6.99 3.74
CA LEU A 37 -32.73 5.63 3.47
C LEU A 37 -34.26 5.55 3.60
N ARG A 38 -34.92 4.89 2.66
CA ARG A 38 -36.36 4.64 2.73
C ARG A 38 -36.63 3.54 3.76
N THR A 39 -37.50 3.82 4.75
CA THR A 39 -37.76 2.95 5.90
C THR A 39 -39.19 2.39 5.97
N ASP A 40 -40.09 2.83 5.09
CA ASP A 40 -41.52 2.50 5.06
C ASP A 40 -41.89 1.43 4.02
N TRP A 41 -40.96 0.50 3.73
CA TRP A 41 -41.17 -0.53 2.72
C TRP A 41 -42.25 -1.55 3.11
N THR A 42 -43.18 -1.84 2.19
CA THR A 42 -43.90 -3.13 2.20
C THR A 42 -43.12 -4.19 1.40
N PRO A 43 -43.31 -5.49 1.67
CA PRO A 43 -42.65 -6.56 0.91
C PRO A 43 -42.90 -6.48 -0.60
N GLU A 44 -44.14 -6.12 -0.99
CA GLU A 44 -44.57 -6.01 -2.39
C GLU A 44 -43.92 -4.81 -3.08
N GLN A 45 -43.85 -3.66 -2.40
CA GLN A 45 -43.19 -2.48 -2.92
C GLN A 45 -41.69 -2.70 -3.12
N LEU A 46 -41.03 -3.36 -2.17
CA LEU A 46 -39.59 -3.65 -2.23
C LEU A 46 -39.30 -4.57 -3.43
N LYS A 47 -40.06 -5.67 -3.56
CA LYS A 47 -39.94 -6.59 -4.70
C LYS A 47 -40.18 -5.88 -6.03
N ALA A 48 -41.25 -5.10 -6.15
CA ALA A 48 -41.58 -4.37 -7.37
C ALA A 48 -40.49 -3.36 -7.76
N ALA A 49 -39.91 -2.65 -6.79
CA ALA A 49 -38.79 -1.73 -7.04
C ALA A 49 -37.56 -2.48 -7.59
N CYS A 50 -37.19 -3.62 -6.98
CA CYS A 50 -36.06 -4.43 -7.43
C CYS A 50 -36.26 -4.96 -8.86
N GLU A 51 -37.44 -5.46 -9.20
CA GLU A 51 -37.78 -5.89 -10.57
C GLU A 51 -37.73 -4.74 -11.58
N GLU A 52 -38.25 -3.56 -11.21
CA GLU A 52 -38.31 -2.40 -12.10
C GLU A 52 -36.93 -1.79 -12.37
N ALA A 53 -36.04 -1.77 -11.37
CA ALA A 53 -34.66 -1.35 -11.56
C ALA A 53 -33.92 -2.28 -12.54
N GLN A 54 -34.16 -3.60 -12.51
CA GLN A 54 -33.57 -4.53 -13.49
C GLN A 54 -34.08 -4.25 -14.90
N LYS A 55 -35.40 -4.10 -15.09
CA LYS A 55 -36.01 -3.78 -16.40
C LYS A 55 -35.47 -2.45 -16.96
N THR A 56 -35.38 -1.43 -16.11
CA THR A 56 -34.83 -0.12 -16.47
C THR A 56 -33.35 -0.22 -16.86
N CYS A 57 -32.56 -1.01 -16.12
CA CYS A 57 -31.15 -1.25 -16.43
C CYS A 57 -30.99 -1.95 -17.78
N ASP A 58 -31.68 -3.06 -18.02
CA ASP A 58 -31.63 -3.79 -19.29
C ASP A 58 -32.08 -2.92 -20.48
N ALA A 59 -33.13 -2.10 -20.32
CA ALA A 59 -33.58 -1.17 -21.35
C ALA A 59 -32.58 -0.04 -21.65
N LYS A 60 -31.86 0.47 -20.64
CA LYS A 60 -30.78 1.46 -20.84
C LYS A 60 -29.53 0.80 -21.47
N LEU A 61 -29.11 -0.38 -21.01
CA LEU A 61 -27.98 -1.13 -21.56
C LEU A 61 -28.21 -1.55 -23.03
N ALA A 62 -29.43 -1.92 -23.41
CA ALA A 62 -29.79 -2.22 -24.79
C ALA A 62 -29.55 -1.01 -25.74
N LYS A 63 -29.86 0.21 -25.28
CA LYS A 63 -29.59 1.44 -26.05
C LYS A 63 -28.09 1.68 -26.24
N ILE A 64 -27.26 1.41 -25.23
CA ILE A 64 -25.79 1.56 -25.31
C ILE A 64 -25.19 0.55 -26.30
N VAL A 65 -25.67 -0.69 -26.32
CA VAL A 65 -25.23 -1.70 -27.31
C VAL A 65 -25.64 -1.31 -28.72
N ALA A 66 -26.84 -0.75 -28.91
CA ALA A 66 -27.37 -0.33 -30.22
C ALA A 66 -26.65 0.89 -30.85
N VAL A 67 -25.81 1.62 -30.10
CA VAL A 67 -24.93 2.67 -30.67
C VAL A 67 -24.00 2.04 -31.71
N LYS A 68 -23.92 2.60 -32.93
CA LYS A 68 -23.01 2.07 -33.96
C LYS A 68 -21.56 2.26 -33.54
N ASP A 69 -20.68 1.33 -33.88
CA ASP A 69 -19.26 1.40 -33.50
C ASP A 69 -18.57 2.70 -33.97
N SER A 70 -19.02 3.27 -35.11
CA SER A 70 -18.55 4.57 -35.62
C SER A 70 -18.91 5.78 -34.73
N GLU A 71 -19.96 5.64 -33.91
CA GLU A 71 -20.58 6.70 -33.11
C GLU A 71 -20.25 6.56 -31.60
N ARG A 72 -19.46 5.54 -31.20
CA ARG A 72 -19.09 5.31 -29.80
C ARG A 72 -18.09 6.35 -29.29
N THR A 73 -18.37 6.88 -28.10
CA THR A 73 -17.53 7.82 -27.32
C THR A 73 -17.43 7.34 -25.88
N TYR A 74 -16.54 7.96 -25.09
CA TYR A 74 -16.36 7.63 -23.69
C TYR A 74 -17.65 7.82 -22.89
N ALA A 75 -18.29 8.98 -23.10
CA ALA A 75 -19.54 9.36 -22.46
C ALA A 75 -20.71 8.41 -22.79
N ASN A 76 -20.84 7.97 -24.04
CA ASN A 76 -21.98 7.16 -24.47
C ASN A 76 -21.78 5.64 -24.34
N THR A 77 -20.56 5.17 -24.05
CA THR A 77 -20.25 3.74 -23.93
C THR A 77 -19.65 3.41 -22.54
N PRO A 78 -18.34 3.54 -22.21
CA PRO A 78 -17.84 3.22 -20.86
C PRO A 78 -18.54 3.94 -19.70
N GLU A 79 -18.69 5.27 -19.78
CA GLU A 79 -19.31 6.06 -18.70
C GLU A 79 -20.81 5.79 -18.60
N ALA A 80 -21.50 5.63 -19.73
CA ALA A 80 -22.90 5.23 -19.76
C ALA A 80 -23.12 3.85 -19.11
N ILE A 81 -22.23 2.88 -19.32
CA ILE A 81 -22.32 1.56 -18.67
C ILE A 81 -22.19 1.72 -17.14
N GLU A 82 -21.14 2.39 -16.67
CA GLU A 82 -20.91 2.65 -15.24
C GLU A 82 -22.10 3.36 -14.57
N GLN A 83 -22.65 4.40 -15.19
CA GLN A 83 -23.77 5.14 -14.61
C GLN A 83 -25.06 4.31 -14.58
N VAL A 84 -25.34 3.54 -15.63
CA VAL A 84 -26.54 2.69 -15.71
C VAL A 84 -26.49 1.52 -14.73
N THR A 85 -25.35 0.85 -14.61
CA THR A 85 -25.18 -0.23 -13.63
C THR A 85 -25.15 0.32 -12.20
N THR A 86 -24.65 1.54 -11.99
CA THR A 86 -24.69 2.20 -10.67
C THR A 86 -26.09 2.65 -10.27
N ASP A 87 -26.90 3.22 -11.17
CA ASP A 87 -28.30 3.54 -10.90
C ASP A 87 -29.07 2.32 -10.39
N TRP A 88 -28.82 1.17 -11.05
CA TRP A 88 -29.40 -0.10 -10.67
C TRP A 88 -28.88 -0.60 -9.31
N SER A 89 -27.56 -0.63 -9.11
CA SER A 89 -26.95 -1.18 -7.90
C SER A 89 -27.19 -0.32 -6.66
N GLU A 90 -27.30 1.01 -6.81
CA GLU A 90 -27.68 1.94 -5.75
C GLU A 90 -29.13 1.68 -5.29
N MET A 91 -30.09 1.57 -6.22
CA MET A 91 -31.48 1.27 -5.87
C MET A 91 -31.57 -0.09 -5.16
N VAL A 92 -31.01 -1.12 -5.78
CA VAL A 92 -31.10 -2.51 -5.30
C VAL A 92 -30.36 -2.69 -3.99
N GLY A 93 -29.17 -2.09 -3.82
CA GLY A 93 -28.41 -2.15 -2.57
C GLY A 93 -29.14 -1.49 -1.40
N ARG A 94 -29.79 -0.35 -1.61
CA ARG A 94 -30.64 0.29 -0.58
C ARG A 94 -31.85 -0.56 -0.21
N ALA A 95 -32.45 -1.25 -1.18
CA ALA A 95 -33.60 -2.12 -0.95
C ALA A 95 -33.19 -3.43 -0.26
N SER A 96 -32.15 -4.11 -0.72
CA SER A 96 -31.68 -5.38 -0.15
C SER A 96 -31.10 -5.21 1.25
N PHE A 97 -30.46 -4.07 1.56
CA PHE A 97 -29.93 -3.80 2.90
C PHE A 97 -31.01 -3.80 4.00
N MET A 98 -32.30 -3.67 3.65
CA MET A 98 -33.40 -3.87 4.61
C MET A 98 -33.32 -5.23 5.32
N LYS A 99 -32.73 -6.27 4.71
CA LYS A 99 -32.52 -7.58 5.34
C LYS A 99 -31.71 -7.51 6.64
N ASP A 100 -30.82 -6.53 6.76
CA ASP A 100 -29.83 -6.40 7.84
C ASP A 100 -30.27 -5.47 8.96
N ILE A 101 -31.34 -4.68 8.75
CA ILE A 101 -31.76 -3.63 9.69
C ILE A 101 -33.26 -3.56 9.98
N HIS A 102 -34.13 -4.03 9.08
CA HIS A 102 -35.57 -3.79 9.15
C HIS A 102 -36.25 -4.65 10.24
N ARG A 103 -37.24 -4.08 10.94
CA ARG A 103 -37.92 -4.73 12.08
C ARG A 103 -38.90 -5.84 11.65
N ASP A 104 -39.65 -5.64 10.57
CA ASP A 104 -40.55 -6.66 9.99
C ASP A 104 -39.76 -7.74 9.25
N GLU A 105 -40.01 -9.00 9.61
CA GLU A 105 -39.46 -10.20 9.00
C GLU A 105 -39.86 -10.39 7.53
N LYS A 106 -41.09 -10.02 7.15
CA LYS A 106 -41.57 -10.14 5.77
C LYS A 106 -40.81 -9.21 4.83
N VAL A 107 -40.49 -8.00 5.30
CA VAL A 107 -39.68 -7.04 4.56
C VAL A 107 -38.23 -7.53 4.47
N ARG A 108 -37.66 -8.08 5.56
CA ARG A 108 -36.34 -8.72 5.50
C ARG A 108 -36.30 -9.86 4.49
N ALA A 109 -37.30 -10.75 4.48
CA ALA A 109 -37.38 -11.86 3.53
C ALA A 109 -37.49 -11.38 2.06
N ALA A 110 -38.28 -10.34 1.80
CA ALA A 110 -38.35 -9.71 0.47
C ALA A 110 -37.01 -9.06 0.07
N ALA A 111 -36.29 -8.46 1.03
CA ALA A 111 -34.98 -7.86 0.81
C ALA A 111 -33.88 -8.90 0.52
N THR A 112 -33.89 -10.05 1.22
CA THR A 112 -33.04 -11.21 0.89
C THR A 112 -33.33 -11.73 -0.52
N ALA A 113 -34.60 -11.90 -0.89
CA ALA A 113 -34.96 -12.33 -2.24
C ALA A 113 -34.53 -11.32 -3.32
N CYS A 114 -34.59 -10.02 -3.02
CA CYS A 114 -34.04 -8.98 -3.88
C CYS A 114 -32.51 -9.09 -4.02
N GLU A 115 -31.76 -9.37 -2.95
CA GLU A 115 -30.31 -9.60 -3.00
C GLU A 115 -29.93 -10.82 -3.86
N GLU A 116 -30.64 -11.94 -3.71
CA GLU A 116 -30.39 -13.16 -4.48
C GLU A 116 -30.56 -12.93 -5.98
N GLU A 117 -31.64 -12.26 -6.39
CA GLU A 117 -31.87 -11.89 -7.80
C GLU A 117 -30.89 -10.82 -8.28
N ALA A 118 -30.45 -9.91 -7.39
CA ALA A 118 -29.41 -8.94 -7.70
C ALA A 118 -28.06 -9.61 -8.02
N GLY A 119 -27.65 -10.59 -7.23
CA GLY A 119 -26.42 -11.36 -7.45
C GLY A 119 -26.45 -12.12 -8.78
N LYS A 120 -27.58 -12.77 -9.09
CA LYS A 120 -27.82 -13.43 -10.38
C LYS A 120 -27.72 -12.44 -11.54
N TYR A 121 -28.33 -11.25 -11.40
CA TYR A 121 -28.32 -10.24 -12.45
C TYR A 121 -26.95 -9.57 -12.63
N ALA A 122 -26.22 -9.28 -11.57
CA ALA A 122 -24.85 -8.76 -11.64
C ALA A 122 -23.92 -9.72 -12.40
N ALA A 123 -24.02 -11.03 -12.14
CA ALA A 123 -23.27 -12.05 -12.88
C ALA A 123 -23.66 -12.12 -14.37
N ARG A 124 -24.96 -11.90 -14.69
CA ARG A 124 -25.45 -11.77 -16.07
C ARG A 124 -24.86 -10.53 -16.77
N ILE A 125 -24.83 -9.37 -16.13
CA ILE A 125 -24.20 -8.15 -16.68
C ILE A 125 -22.70 -8.37 -16.90
N ALA A 126 -21.97 -8.91 -15.91
CA ALA A 126 -20.53 -9.10 -16.01
C ALA A 126 -20.11 -10.08 -17.14
N SER A 127 -20.98 -11.00 -17.54
CA SER A 127 -20.72 -11.98 -18.61
C SER A 127 -21.18 -11.53 -20.01
N ARG A 128 -21.78 -10.34 -20.15
CA ARG A 128 -22.29 -9.80 -21.42
C ARG A 128 -21.17 -9.45 -22.40
N LYS A 129 -20.98 -10.34 -23.38
CA LYS A 129 -20.01 -10.22 -24.48
C LYS A 129 -20.27 -9.00 -25.36
N ASP A 130 -21.53 -8.57 -25.52
CA ASP A 130 -21.92 -7.40 -26.31
C ASP A 130 -21.51 -6.07 -25.63
N LEU A 131 -21.60 -5.96 -24.29
CA LEU A 131 -21.06 -4.81 -23.55
C LEU A 131 -19.53 -4.75 -23.64
N TYR A 132 -18.84 -5.89 -23.48
CA TYR A 132 -17.40 -5.97 -23.71
C TYR A 132 -17.01 -5.54 -25.14
N LEU A 133 -17.72 -6.03 -26.16
CA LEU A 133 -17.47 -5.66 -27.55
C LEU A 133 -17.74 -4.17 -27.80
N ALA A 134 -18.77 -3.58 -27.18
CA ALA A 134 -19.04 -2.14 -27.25
C ALA A 134 -17.88 -1.31 -26.67
N VAL A 135 -17.38 -1.64 -25.48
CA VAL A 135 -16.23 -0.96 -24.85
C VAL A 135 -14.96 -1.16 -25.68
N LYS A 136 -14.74 -2.35 -26.23
CA LYS A 136 -13.61 -2.68 -27.11
C LYS A 136 -13.67 -1.94 -28.45
N ALA A 137 -14.86 -1.77 -29.04
CA ALA A 137 -15.06 -0.98 -30.26
C ALA A 137 -14.85 0.52 -30.02
N TRP A 138 -15.04 1.00 -28.78
CA TRP A 138 -14.68 2.36 -28.38
C TRP A 138 -13.17 2.56 -28.13
N GLN A 139 -12.47 1.58 -27.54
CA GLN A 139 -11.15 1.73 -26.89
C GLN A 139 -10.23 2.82 -27.49
N GLY A 140 -10.35 4.05 -26.95
CA GLY A 140 -9.50 5.18 -27.29
C GLY A 140 -9.51 5.57 -28.78
N ARG A 141 -10.68 5.67 -29.44
CA ARG A 141 -10.91 6.19 -30.82
C ARG A 141 -10.42 7.64 -31.08
N GLY A 142 -9.15 7.94 -30.77
CA GLY A 142 -8.58 9.29 -30.75
C GLY A 142 -9.00 10.16 -29.55
N GLU A 143 -9.92 9.69 -28.71
CA GLU A 143 -10.49 10.46 -27.60
C GLU A 143 -9.52 10.57 -26.41
N GLN A 144 -9.23 11.80 -25.99
CA GLN A 144 -8.43 12.08 -24.80
C GLN A 144 -9.31 11.99 -23.55
N VAL A 145 -9.04 10.99 -22.70
CA VAL A 145 -9.77 10.75 -21.45
C VAL A 145 -8.89 10.93 -20.22
N GLY A 146 -9.49 11.33 -19.10
CA GLY A 146 -8.79 11.61 -17.84
C GLY A 146 -8.17 10.37 -17.17
N PRO A 147 -7.36 10.55 -16.12
CA PRO A 147 -6.75 9.42 -15.41
C PRO A 147 -7.78 8.50 -14.74
N GLN A 148 -8.84 9.05 -14.13
CA GLN A 148 -9.93 8.27 -13.55
C GLN A 148 -10.75 7.54 -14.63
N ASP A 149 -10.95 8.20 -15.77
CA ASP A 149 -11.70 7.67 -16.92
C ASP A 149 -10.99 6.45 -17.54
N ARG A 150 -9.67 6.54 -17.75
CA ARG A 150 -8.83 5.39 -18.15
C ARG A 150 -8.88 4.29 -17.10
N ARG A 151 -8.83 4.63 -15.82
CA ARG A 151 -8.86 3.65 -14.72
C ARG A 151 -10.17 2.87 -14.67
N LEU A 152 -11.32 3.52 -14.90
CA LEU A 152 -12.61 2.85 -15.04
C LEU A 152 -12.56 1.79 -16.15
N VAL A 153 -12.06 2.16 -17.34
CA VAL A 153 -11.97 1.26 -18.50
C VAL A 153 -11.04 0.07 -18.22
N GLU A 154 -9.87 0.31 -17.61
CA GLU A 154 -8.95 -0.76 -17.21
C GLU A 154 -9.61 -1.80 -16.30
N LEU A 155 -10.33 -1.34 -15.28
CA LEU A 155 -11.02 -2.19 -14.32
C LEU A 155 -12.17 -2.94 -14.98
N MET A 156 -12.99 -2.25 -15.77
CA MET A 156 -14.11 -2.83 -16.51
C MET A 156 -13.64 -3.92 -17.49
N MET A 157 -12.58 -3.67 -18.26
CA MET A 157 -12.02 -4.65 -19.19
C MET A 157 -11.39 -5.85 -18.47
N ARG A 158 -10.70 -5.62 -17.34
CA ARG A 158 -10.21 -6.70 -16.46
C ARG A 158 -11.36 -7.54 -15.94
N ASP A 159 -12.44 -6.94 -15.46
CA ASP A 159 -13.54 -7.68 -14.84
C ASP A 159 -14.38 -8.43 -15.86
N PHE A 160 -14.52 -7.92 -17.08
CA PHE A 160 -14.99 -8.70 -18.23
C PHE A 160 -14.10 -9.92 -18.53
N HIS A 161 -12.78 -9.75 -18.58
CA HIS A 161 -11.85 -10.86 -18.77
C HIS A 161 -12.01 -11.93 -17.68
N ARG A 162 -12.04 -11.51 -16.41
CA ARG A 162 -12.27 -12.38 -15.24
C ARG A 162 -13.65 -13.03 -15.23
N ALA A 163 -14.67 -12.40 -15.83
CA ALA A 163 -15.97 -13.02 -16.03
C ALA A 163 -15.94 -14.15 -17.08
N GLY A 164 -14.92 -14.16 -17.97
CA GLY A 164 -14.71 -15.17 -19.00
C GLY A 164 -15.20 -14.73 -20.39
N VAL A 165 -15.30 -13.43 -20.69
CA VAL A 165 -15.85 -12.98 -21.98
C VAL A 165 -14.98 -13.34 -23.19
N ASP A 166 -13.67 -13.54 -22.98
CA ASP A 166 -12.71 -13.94 -24.03
C ASP A 166 -12.72 -15.45 -24.31
N LEU A 167 -13.40 -16.25 -23.47
CA LEU A 167 -13.49 -17.71 -23.63
C LEU A 167 -14.40 -18.10 -24.81
N THR A 168 -14.11 -19.26 -25.40
CA THR A 168 -15.04 -19.93 -26.33
C THR A 168 -16.34 -20.29 -25.62
N ASP A 169 -17.41 -20.52 -26.37
CA ASP A 169 -18.73 -20.75 -25.75
C ASP A 169 -18.73 -22.07 -24.93
N GLU A 170 -18.08 -23.13 -25.40
CA GLU A 170 -17.83 -24.37 -24.64
C GLU A 170 -17.04 -24.12 -23.33
N GLN A 171 -15.96 -23.33 -23.40
CA GLN A 171 -15.17 -22.96 -22.22
C GLN A 171 -15.99 -22.11 -21.24
N ARG A 172 -16.89 -21.26 -21.74
CA ARG A 172 -17.77 -20.41 -20.94
C ARG A 172 -18.85 -21.23 -20.25
N GLU A 173 -19.50 -22.15 -20.95
CA GLU A 173 -20.44 -23.12 -20.37
C GLU A 173 -19.79 -23.93 -19.26
N LYS A 174 -18.56 -24.40 -19.49
CA LYS A 174 -17.75 -25.07 -18.46
C LYS A 174 -17.48 -24.16 -17.25
N LEU A 175 -17.07 -22.91 -17.47
CA LEU A 175 -16.82 -21.95 -16.38
C LEU A 175 -18.10 -21.66 -15.57
N VAL A 176 -19.27 -21.56 -16.23
CA VAL A 176 -20.56 -21.38 -15.59
C VAL A 176 -20.92 -22.60 -14.74
N SER A 177 -20.76 -23.82 -15.27
CA SER A 177 -20.97 -25.07 -14.53
C SER A 177 -20.09 -25.16 -13.28
N LEU A 178 -18.78 -24.90 -13.41
CA LEU A 178 -17.84 -24.87 -12.29
C LEU A 178 -18.23 -23.83 -11.23
N ARG A 179 -18.66 -22.62 -11.64
CA ARG A 179 -19.10 -21.55 -10.72
C ARG A 179 -20.43 -21.87 -10.04
N SER A 180 -21.39 -22.46 -10.74
CA SER A 180 -22.66 -22.91 -10.16
C SER A 180 -22.40 -23.94 -9.06
N ARG A 181 -21.57 -24.94 -9.35
CA ARG A 181 -21.21 -25.97 -8.37
C ARG A 181 -20.44 -25.39 -7.19
N LEU A 182 -19.52 -24.46 -7.43
CA LEU A 182 -18.83 -23.74 -6.34
C LEU A 182 -19.80 -22.97 -5.44
N ALA A 183 -20.80 -22.30 -6.01
CA ALA A 183 -21.82 -21.59 -5.24
C ALA A 183 -22.65 -22.56 -4.37
N GLU A 184 -23.11 -23.69 -4.91
CA GLU A 184 -23.78 -24.75 -4.13
C GLU A 184 -22.93 -25.23 -2.94
N LEU A 185 -21.65 -25.51 -3.18
CA LEU A 185 -20.71 -25.97 -2.16
C LEU A 185 -20.47 -24.92 -1.09
N GLN A 186 -20.33 -23.64 -1.49
CA GLN A 186 -20.17 -22.51 -0.55
C GLN A 186 -21.42 -22.31 0.31
N THR A 187 -22.61 -22.33 -0.28
CA THR A 187 -23.87 -22.21 0.45
C THR A 187 -24.01 -23.34 1.47
N ARG A 188 -23.85 -24.60 1.04
CA ARG A 188 -23.98 -25.76 1.95
C ARG A 188 -22.91 -25.75 3.05
N PHE A 189 -21.67 -25.35 2.73
CA PHE A 189 -20.60 -25.23 3.72
C PHE A 189 -20.95 -24.21 4.82
N SER A 190 -21.54 -23.07 4.45
CA SER A 190 -21.98 -22.04 5.40
C SER A 190 -23.20 -22.49 6.21
N SER A 191 -24.26 -23.00 5.56
CA SER A 191 -25.46 -23.52 6.25
C SER A 191 -25.10 -24.56 7.31
N ASN A 192 -24.20 -25.49 7.00
CA ASN A 192 -23.71 -26.50 7.95
C ASN A 192 -23.01 -25.93 9.20
N LEU A 193 -22.56 -24.66 9.20
CA LEU A 193 -21.97 -23.97 10.35
C LEU A 193 -22.96 -23.04 11.05
N ASP A 194 -23.87 -22.43 10.29
CA ASP A 194 -24.89 -21.51 10.81
C ASP A 194 -25.98 -22.29 11.57
N GLU A 195 -26.45 -23.40 10.99
CA GLU A 195 -27.41 -24.35 11.57
C GLU A 195 -26.78 -25.23 12.68
N ASP A 196 -25.46 -25.21 12.86
CA ASP A 196 -24.78 -25.95 13.92
C ASP A 196 -25.23 -25.43 15.30
N THR A 197 -25.95 -26.30 16.03
CA THR A 197 -26.47 -26.05 17.39
C THR A 197 -25.63 -26.75 18.46
N THR A 198 -24.40 -27.15 18.13
CA THR A 198 -23.52 -27.91 19.03
C THR A 198 -23.31 -27.14 20.33
N SER A 199 -23.57 -27.81 21.45
CA SER A 199 -23.39 -27.29 22.81
C SER A 199 -22.84 -28.37 23.73
N VAL A 200 -22.26 -27.95 24.85
CA VAL A 200 -21.68 -28.83 25.86
C VAL A 200 -22.35 -28.53 27.20
N GLU A 201 -22.78 -29.58 27.90
CA GLU A 201 -23.27 -29.48 29.27
C GLU A 201 -22.10 -29.38 30.25
N MET A 202 -22.02 -28.28 31.00
CA MET A 202 -21.01 -28.01 32.02
C MET A 202 -21.65 -28.02 33.42
N SER A 203 -20.98 -28.63 34.40
CA SER A 203 -21.37 -28.51 35.80
C SER A 203 -21.10 -27.10 36.36
N ALA A 204 -21.51 -26.83 37.60
CA ALA A 204 -21.22 -25.55 38.26
C ALA A 204 -19.71 -25.38 38.52
N GLU A 205 -19.02 -26.48 38.83
CA GLU A 205 -17.57 -26.54 39.07
C GLU A 205 -16.78 -26.34 37.76
N GLU A 206 -17.33 -26.81 36.63
CA GLU A 206 -16.74 -26.60 35.29
C GLU A 206 -16.87 -25.15 34.80
N LEU A 207 -17.65 -24.31 35.49
CA LEU A 207 -17.80 -22.86 35.24
C LEU A 207 -16.94 -21.99 36.17
N ASP A 208 -16.06 -22.56 37.01
CA ASP A 208 -15.15 -21.75 37.83
C ASP A 208 -14.28 -20.81 36.96
N GLY A 209 -14.20 -19.54 37.39
CA GLY A 209 -13.59 -18.42 36.65
C GLY A 209 -14.55 -17.62 35.77
N MET A 210 -15.76 -18.11 35.50
CA MET A 210 -16.73 -17.37 34.67
C MET A 210 -17.43 -16.24 35.44
N PRO A 211 -17.62 -15.04 34.86
CA PRO A 211 -18.37 -13.95 35.50
C PRO A 211 -19.83 -14.33 35.79
N GLN A 212 -20.40 -13.80 36.87
CA GLN A 212 -21.79 -14.11 37.24
C GLN A 212 -22.82 -13.63 36.19
N SER A 213 -22.51 -12.54 35.47
CA SER A 213 -23.27 -12.07 34.30
C SER A 213 -23.28 -13.08 33.15
N TYR A 214 -22.17 -13.82 32.96
CA TYR A 214 -22.08 -14.92 31.99
C TYR A 214 -22.86 -16.15 32.46
N ILE A 215 -22.75 -16.55 33.73
CA ILE A 215 -23.45 -17.73 34.26
C ILE A 215 -24.98 -17.51 34.25
N GLY A 216 -25.44 -16.32 34.65
CA GLY A 216 -26.86 -15.98 34.75
C GLY A 216 -27.64 -15.98 33.44
N ARG A 217 -26.95 -15.88 32.28
CA ARG A 217 -27.57 -15.95 30.94
C ARG A 217 -27.56 -17.36 30.32
N LEU A 218 -26.91 -18.35 30.94
CA LEU A 218 -26.89 -19.72 30.43
C LEU A 218 -28.21 -20.43 30.72
N LYS A 219 -28.69 -21.23 29.76
CA LYS A 219 -29.82 -22.14 29.97
C LYS A 219 -29.36 -23.37 30.77
N LYS A 220 -30.26 -23.97 31.54
CA LYS A 220 -30.01 -25.28 32.16
C LYS A 220 -30.60 -26.41 31.33
N ALA A 221 -29.89 -27.52 31.26
CA ALA A 221 -30.35 -28.78 30.68
C ALA A 221 -31.24 -29.55 31.68
N ALA A 222 -31.92 -30.59 31.20
CA ALA A 222 -32.71 -31.50 32.04
C ALA A 222 -31.86 -32.22 33.11
N SER A 223 -30.55 -32.34 32.89
CA SER A 223 -29.56 -32.85 33.85
C SER A 223 -29.24 -31.89 35.01
N GLY A 224 -29.78 -30.66 34.99
CA GLY A 224 -29.45 -29.59 35.93
C GLY A 224 -28.16 -28.82 35.61
N LYS A 225 -27.35 -29.32 34.66
CA LYS A 225 -26.13 -28.67 34.17
C LYS A 225 -26.42 -27.45 33.30
N TYR A 226 -25.42 -26.58 33.12
CA TYR A 226 -25.52 -25.41 32.25
C TYR A 226 -25.15 -25.77 30.81
N ILE A 227 -25.93 -25.25 29.86
CA ILE A 227 -25.69 -25.43 28.42
C ILE A 227 -24.78 -24.29 27.95
N VAL A 228 -23.55 -24.62 27.56
CA VAL A 228 -22.61 -23.69 26.93
C VAL A 228 -22.57 -24.00 25.43
N THR A 229 -22.99 -23.05 24.59
CA THR A 229 -23.00 -23.25 23.14
C THR A 229 -21.62 -23.01 22.51
N THR A 230 -21.45 -23.48 21.28
CA THR A 230 -20.29 -23.18 20.45
C THR A 230 -20.40 -21.85 19.68
N LYS A 231 -21.47 -21.06 19.91
CA LYS A 231 -21.60 -19.73 19.29
C LYS A 231 -20.66 -18.74 20.01
N TYR A 232 -20.21 -17.71 19.30
CA TYR A 232 -19.10 -16.83 19.74
C TYR A 232 -19.30 -16.15 21.12
N PRO A 233 -20.50 -15.67 21.49
CA PRO A 233 -20.72 -15.05 22.81
C PRO A 233 -20.51 -16.00 24.00
N ASP A 234 -20.65 -17.31 23.78
CA ASP A 234 -20.35 -18.34 24.78
C ASP A 234 -18.89 -18.77 24.69
N TYR A 235 -18.48 -19.16 23.47
CA TYR A 235 -17.20 -19.80 23.24
C TYR A 235 -15.98 -18.95 23.64
N PHE A 236 -15.88 -17.68 23.21
CA PHE A 236 -14.67 -16.89 23.49
C PHE A 236 -14.52 -16.56 24.99
N PRO A 237 -15.53 -15.99 25.68
CA PRO A 237 -15.39 -15.71 27.11
C PRO A 237 -15.12 -16.97 27.93
N PHE A 238 -15.67 -18.13 27.54
CA PHE A 238 -15.40 -19.40 28.20
C PHE A 238 -13.94 -19.85 28.02
N GLN A 239 -13.40 -19.82 26.80
CA GLN A 239 -12.00 -20.17 26.54
C GLN A 239 -11.00 -19.21 27.21
N GLU A 240 -11.43 -18.00 27.53
CA GLU A 240 -10.61 -16.95 28.12
C GLU A 240 -10.67 -16.92 29.65
N ASN A 241 -11.74 -17.41 30.29
CA ASN A 241 -11.93 -17.28 31.74
C ASN A 241 -12.20 -18.59 32.50
N ALA A 242 -12.69 -19.66 31.87
CA ALA A 242 -12.97 -20.91 32.58
C ALA A 242 -11.65 -21.58 33.02
N LYS A 243 -11.44 -21.77 34.32
CA LYS A 243 -10.17 -22.31 34.86
C LYS A 243 -9.95 -23.78 34.52
N SER A 244 -11.03 -24.56 34.42
CA SER A 244 -10.96 -26.00 34.13
C SER A 244 -10.47 -26.26 32.70
N ALA A 245 -9.21 -26.70 32.58
CA ALA A 245 -8.59 -27.03 31.29
C ALA A 245 -9.33 -28.16 30.52
N GLU A 246 -9.95 -29.12 31.23
CA GLU A 246 -10.76 -30.16 30.59
C GLU A 246 -12.11 -29.60 30.10
N ALA A 247 -12.73 -28.66 30.83
CA ALA A 247 -13.93 -27.99 30.34
C ALA A 247 -13.64 -27.14 29.10
N ARG A 248 -12.54 -26.36 29.11
CA ARG A 248 -12.05 -25.64 27.92
C ARG A 248 -11.80 -26.59 26.75
N ARG A 249 -11.16 -27.74 26.99
CA ARG A 249 -10.91 -28.78 25.98
C ARG A 249 -12.20 -29.35 25.38
N LYS A 250 -13.21 -29.69 26.20
CA LYS A 250 -14.50 -30.20 25.71
C LYS A 250 -15.14 -29.21 24.73
N LEU A 251 -15.17 -27.93 25.09
CA LEU A 251 -15.75 -26.88 24.26
C LEU A 251 -14.91 -26.56 23.01
N GLU A 252 -13.57 -26.59 23.11
CA GLU A 252 -12.64 -26.44 21.98
C GLU A 252 -12.85 -27.55 20.94
N VAL A 253 -12.93 -28.80 21.39
CA VAL A 253 -13.16 -29.96 20.52
C VAL A 253 -14.53 -29.87 19.85
N ALA A 254 -15.57 -29.49 20.59
CA ALA A 254 -16.91 -29.25 20.01
C ALA A 254 -16.87 -28.15 18.94
N PHE A 255 -16.29 -26.98 19.26
CA PHE A 255 -16.21 -25.82 18.38
C PHE A 255 -15.43 -26.09 17.09
N MET A 256 -14.31 -26.81 17.17
CA MET A 256 -13.44 -27.11 16.03
C MET A 256 -13.96 -28.24 15.12
N ASN A 257 -14.96 -29.02 15.57
CA ASN A 257 -15.57 -30.10 14.78
C ASN A 257 -16.95 -29.75 14.19
N ARG A 258 -17.44 -28.52 14.38
CA ARG A 258 -18.71 -28.05 13.80
C ARG A 258 -18.74 -28.22 12.28
N GLY A 259 -19.81 -28.83 11.77
CA GLY A 259 -19.98 -29.18 10.36
C GLY A 259 -18.91 -30.12 9.75
N ALA A 260 -17.86 -30.53 10.49
CA ALA A 260 -16.62 -31.07 9.91
C ALA A 260 -16.82 -32.37 9.12
N ARG A 261 -17.77 -33.21 9.54
CA ARG A 261 -18.14 -34.48 8.87
C ARG A 261 -18.41 -34.32 7.38
N ASP A 262 -19.01 -33.20 6.99
CA ASP A 262 -19.43 -32.93 5.61
C ASP A 262 -18.66 -31.76 5.00
N ASN A 263 -18.36 -30.72 5.77
CA ASN A 263 -17.61 -29.55 5.29
C ASN A 263 -16.19 -29.87 4.81
N ILE A 264 -15.53 -30.91 5.34
CA ILE A 264 -14.23 -31.35 4.82
C ILE A 264 -14.34 -31.86 3.37
N LYS A 265 -15.43 -32.58 3.05
CA LYS A 265 -15.68 -33.10 1.69
C LYS A 265 -16.01 -31.97 0.72
N LEU A 266 -16.87 -31.04 1.15
CA LEU A 266 -17.25 -29.86 0.36
C LEU A 266 -16.03 -28.97 0.07
N LEU A 267 -15.11 -28.85 1.02
CA LEU A 267 -13.88 -28.07 0.87
C LEU A 267 -12.92 -28.72 -0.14
N ASP A 268 -12.70 -30.04 -0.08
CA ASP A 268 -11.82 -30.74 -1.04
C ASP A 268 -12.33 -30.60 -2.48
N GLU A 269 -13.64 -30.80 -2.70
CA GLU A 269 -14.30 -30.56 -3.99
C GLU A 269 -14.12 -29.10 -4.44
N ALA A 270 -14.44 -28.14 -3.58
CA ALA A 270 -14.35 -26.71 -3.90
C ALA A 270 -12.92 -26.24 -4.21
N VAL A 271 -11.89 -26.83 -3.59
CA VAL A 271 -10.48 -26.52 -3.91
C VAL A 271 -10.11 -27.03 -5.31
N GLY A 272 -10.56 -28.23 -5.70
CA GLY A 272 -10.38 -28.76 -7.04
C GLY A 272 -11.04 -27.90 -8.12
N LEU A 273 -12.31 -27.55 -7.93
CA LEU A 273 -13.09 -26.73 -8.87
C LEU A 273 -12.53 -25.30 -9.01
N ARG A 274 -11.98 -24.73 -7.92
CA ARG A 274 -11.32 -23.41 -7.93
C ARG A 274 -10.05 -23.39 -8.76
N ASP A 275 -9.22 -24.44 -8.70
CA ASP A 275 -8.02 -24.57 -9.53
C ASP A 275 -8.38 -24.73 -11.01
N GLU A 276 -9.39 -25.56 -11.32
CA GLU A 276 -9.86 -25.76 -12.70
C GLU A 276 -10.44 -24.47 -13.30
N ALA A 277 -11.28 -23.75 -12.56
CA ALA A 277 -11.83 -22.46 -13.01
C ALA A 277 -10.75 -21.38 -13.21
N ALA A 278 -9.71 -21.35 -12.38
CA ALA A 278 -8.61 -20.41 -12.51
C ALA A 278 -7.75 -20.68 -13.75
N ARG A 279 -7.41 -21.96 -14.00
CA ARG A 279 -6.66 -22.38 -15.20
C ARG A 279 -7.43 -22.14 -16.49
N LEU A 280 -8.75 -22.35 -16.47
CA LEU A 280 -9.64 -22.07 -17.60
C LEU A 280 -9.63 -20.58 -17.98
N LEU A 281 -9.46 -19.69 -17.00
CA LEU A 281 -9.28 -18.25 -17.17
C LEU A 281 -7.82 -17.82 -17.43
N GLY A 282 -6.88 -18.76 -17.60
CA GLY A 282 -5.47 -18.47 -17.90
C GLY A 282 -4.57 -18.18 -16.69
N TYR A 283 -5.06 -18.32 -15.46
CA TYR A 283 -4.26 -18.12 -14.24
C TYR A 283 -3.55 -19.41 -13.82
N ALA A 284 -2.32 -19.29 -13.32
CA ALA A 284 -1.54 -20.44 -12.87
C ALA A 284 -2.19 -21.17 -11.67
N THR A 285 -2.82 -20.41 -10.78
CA THR A 285 -3.48 -20.91 -9.56
C THR A 285 -4.71 -20.06 -9.23
N HIS A 286 -5.62 -20.58 -8.40
CA HIS A 286 -6.71 -19.78 -7.84
C HIS A 286 -6.22 -18.61 -6.98
N ALA A 287 -5.08 -18.77 -6.28
CA ALA A 287 -4.50 -17.71 -5.48
C ALA A 287 -4.03 -16.53 -6.36
N ASP A 288 -3.45 -16.79 -7.53
CA ASP A 288 -3.06 -15.74 -8.49
C ASP A 288 -4.29 -15.02 -9.05
N TYR A 289 -5.36 -15.76 -9.42
CA TYR A 289 -6.65 -15.18 -9.80
C TYR A 289 -7.25 -14.27 -8.72
N VAL A 290 -7.13 -14.63 -7.43
CA VAL A 290 -7.60 -13.77 -6.33
C VAL A 290 -6.68 -12.56 -6.10
N THR A 291 -5.36 -12.74 -6.20
CA THR A 291 -4.38 -11.68 -5.87
C THR A 291 -4.14 -10.64 -6.96
N GLU A 292 -4.50 -10.87 -8.22
CA GLU A 292 -4.39 -9.86 -9.30
C GLU A 292 -5.04 -8.52 -8.91
N VAL A 293 -6.25 -8.58 -8.36
CA VAL A 293 -7.06 -7.43 -7.94
C VAL A 293 -6.68 -6.88 -6.57
N ARG A 294 -5.73 -7.53 -5.89
CA ARG A 294 -5.21 -7.16 -4.55
C ARG A 294 -4.00 -6.23 -4.68
N MET A 295 -3.61 -5.56 -3.60
CA MET A 295 -2.34 -4.83 -3.49
C MET A 295 -1.15 -5.79 -3.59
N ALA A 296 -1.28 -7.03 -3.08
CA ALA A 296 -0.26 -8.06 -3.14
C ALA A 296 0.10 -8.55 -4.56
N LYS A 297 -0.79 -8.44 -5.56
CA LYS A 297 -0.61 -8.82 -6.98
C LYS A 297 -0.35 -10.29 -7.34
N SER A 298 0.25 -11.10 -6.48
CA SER A 298 0.53 -12.52 -6.77
C SER A 298 0.51 -13.37 -5.50
N ALA A 299 0.27 -14.67 -5.65
CA ALA A 299 0.36 -15.63 -4.55
C ALA A 299 1.77 -15.66 -3.93
N ARG A 300 2.81 -15.50 -4.76
CA ARG A 300 4.21 -15.46 -4.36
C ARG A 300 4.51 -14.29 -3.41
N ASN A 301 3.97 -13.10 -3.68
CA ASN A 301 4.19 -11.93 -2.83
C ASN A 301 3.56 -12.11 -1.45
N VAL A 302 2.35 -12.71 -1.39
CA VAL A 302 1.70 -13.08 -0.12
C VAL A 302 2.58 -14.06 0.66
N GLN A 303 3.07 -15.12 0.01
CA GLN A 303 3.95 -16.09 0.66
C GLN A 303 5.24 -15.44 1.22
N GLN A 304 5.93 -14.63 0.41
CA GLN A 304 7.16 -13.96 0.83
C GLN A 304 6.94 -12.96 1.98
N PHE A 305 5.79 -12.28 2.00
CA PHE A 305 5.39 -11.43 3.13
C PHE A 305 5.20 -12.24 4.41
N GLU A 306 4.51 -13.37 4.33
CA GLU A 306 4.23 -14.22 5.50
C GLU A 306 5.49 -14.93 6.04
N ASP A 307 6.36 -15.44 5.17
CA ASP A 307 7.65 -16.04 5.56
C ASP A 307 8.56 -15.01 6.27
N LYS A 308 8.56 -13.77 5.77
CA LYS A 308 9.29 -12.64 6.38
C LYS A 308 8.69 -12.19 7.71
N LEU A 309 7.36 -12.26 7.85
CA LEU A 309 6.66 -11.94 9.09
C LEU A 309 6.90 -13.03 10.16
N GLU A 310 6.79 -14.31 9.81
CA GLU A 310 7.04 -15.41 10.76
C GLU A 310 8.49 -15.42 11.25
N SER A 311 9.45 -15.25 10.34
CA SER A 311 10.88 -15.22 10.71
C SER A 311 11.21 -14.09 11.69
N ARG A 312 10.60 -12.90 11.53
CA ARG A 312 10.75 -11.77 12.46
C ARG A 312 10.06 -11.98 13.82
N LEU A 313 8.89 -12.61 13.82
CA LEU A 313 8.13 -12.88 15.06
C LEU A 313 8.57 -14.15 15.79
N LYS A 314 9.46 -14.97 15.19
CA LYS A 314 9.80 -16.31 15.68
C LYS A 314 10.26 -16.35 17.15
N GLU A 315 11.15 -15.44 17.53
CA GLU A 315 11.75 -15.38 18.87
C GLU A 315 10.74 -14.84 19.89
N ARG A 316 10.02 -13.77 19.52
CA ARG A 316 8.93 -13.18 20.31
C ARG A 316 7.87 -14.22 20.66
N LEU A 317 7.35 -14.93 19.66
CA LEU A 317 6.34 -15.98 19.85
C LEU A 317 6.84 -17.17 20.69
N ALA A 318 8.16 -17.40 20.74
CA ALA A 318 8.76 -18.41 21.63
C ALA A 318 8.78 -17.92 23.09
N ALA A 319 9.16 -16.65 23.33
CA ALA A 319 9.13 -16.04 24.65
C ALA A 319 7.70 -15.97 25.23
N ASP A 320 6.72 -15.53 24.44
CA ASP A 320 5.31 -15.51 24.86
C ASP A 320 4.79 -16.91 25.20
N ARG A 321 5.13 -17.92 24.38
CA ARG A 321 4.79 -19.32 24.66
C ARG A 321 5.47 -19.85 25.91
N GLN A 322 6.69 -19.41 26.20
CA GLN A 322 7.42 -19.80 27.42
C GLN A 322 6.75 -19.23 28.67
N LYS A 323 6.40 -17.93 28.67
CA LYS A 323 5.60 -17.31 29.75
C LYS A 323 4.30 -18.09 30.02
N MET A 324 3.54 -18.41 28.96
CA MET A 324 2.33 -19.23 29.07
C MET A 324 2.61 -20.63 29.65
N SER A 325 3.65 -21.30 29.15
CA SER A 325 4.09 -22.64 29.61
C SER A 325 4.41 -22.65 31.10
N GLU A 326 5.05 -21.60 31.62
CA GLU A 326 5.42 -21.49 33.03
C GLU A 326 4.22 -21.36 33.96
N MET A 327 3.22 -20.53 33.63
CA MET A 327 1.99 -20.45 34.44
C MET A 327 1.19 -21.75 34.36
N LYS A 328 1.05 -22.36 33.17
CA LYS A 328 0.37 -23.65 33.08
C LYS A 328 1.06 -24.74 33.92
N LYS A 329 2.40 -24.73 33.93
CA LYS A 329 3.17 -25.64 34.79
C LYS A 329 2.95 -25.37 36.28
N ALA A 330 2.76 -24.12 36.70
CA ALA A 330 2.41 -23.78 38.07
C ALA A 330 0.99 -24.25 38.44
N ASP A 331 0.01 -24.04 37.54
CA ASP A 331 -1.39 -24.40 37.75
C ASP A 331 -1.65 -25.92 37.74
N THR A 332 -1.02 -26.65 36.81
CA THR A 332 -1.39 -28.05 36.49
C THR A 332 -0.22 -29.04 36.44
N GLY A 333 1.02 -28.60 36.69
CA GLY A 333 2.22 -29.41 36.54
C GLY A 333 2.66 -29.72 35.10
N ASP A 334 1.85 -29.40 34.09
CA ASP A 334 2.14 -29.62 32.65
C ASP A 334 2.35 -28.28 31.94
N GLY A 335 3.58 -27.96 31.51
CA GLY A 335 3.85 -26.76 30.73
C GLY A 335 3.37 -26.80 29.27
N THR A 336 2.83 -27.92 28.78
CA THR A 336 2.51 -28.09 27.37
C THR A 336 1.28 -27.26 26.96
N ILE A 337 1.47 -26.07 26.40
CA ILE A 337 0.37 -25.26 25.85
C ILE A 337 -0.33 -26.00 24.69
N ARG A 338 -1.62 -26.29 24.87
CA ARG A 338 -2.55 -26.87 23.89
C ARG A 338 -3.46 -25.80 23.26
N ALA A 339 -4.28 -26.20 22.29
CA ALA A 339 -5.19 -25.30 21.58
C ALA A 339 -6.23 -24.63 22.51
N TRP A 340 -6.71 -25.34 23.53
CA TRP A 340 -7.64 -24.84 24.55
C TRP A 340 -6.95 -24.14 25.74
N ASP A 341 -5.62 -23.97 25.73
CA ASP A 341 -4.88 -23.36 26.83
C ASP A 341 -4.49 -21.90 26.53
N TRP A 342 -4.13 -21.58 25.29
CA TRP A 342 -3.47 -20.30 24.98
C TRP A 342 -4.36 -19.07 25.22
N ARG A 343 -5.69 -19.17 25.05
CA ARG A 343 -6.61 -18.05 25.32
C ARG A 343 -6.64 -17.69 26.80
N TYR A 344 -6.86 -18.70 27.64
CA TYR A 344 -6.82 -18.57 29.09
C TYR A 344 -5.48 -18.00 29.57
N TYR A 345 -4.34 -18.61 29.20
CA TYR A 345 -3.03 -18.12 29.67
C TYR A 345 -2.61 -16.77 29.07
N LEU A 346 -3.13 -16.38 27.90
CA LEU A 346 -2.95 -15.02 27.38
C LEU A 346 -3.81 -14.00 28.15
N ASN A 347 -5.01 -14.38 28.58
CA ASN A 347 -5.86 -13.54 29.42
C ASN A 347 -5.26 -13.37 30.84
N GLU A 348 -4.80 -14.46 31.45
CA GLU A 348 -4.13 -14.40 32.76
C GLU A 348 -2.80 -13.62 32.68
N LEU A 349 -2.06 -13.67 31.56
CA LEU A 349 -0.93 -12.75 31.33
C LEU A 349 -1.36 -11.28 31.32
N ARG A 350 -2.45 -10.94 30.65
CA ARG A 350 -2.96 -9.55 30.60
C ARG A 350 -3.34 -9.05 32.00
N LYS A 351 -4.07 -9.88 32.77
CA LYS A 351 -4.46 -9.56 34.15
C LYS A 351 -3.25 -9.44 35.08
N ARG A 352 -2.28 -10.35 34.99
CA ARG A 352 -1.12 -10.42 35.89
C ARG A 352 -0.05 -9.37 35.57
N ASP A 353 0.33 -9.25 34.29
CA ASP A 353 1.45 -8.39 33.87
C ASP A 353 1.02 -6.92 33.70
N TYR A 354 -0.29 -6.60 33.56
CA TYR A 354 -0.80 -5.25 33.26
C TYR A 354 -2.03 -4.81 34.06
N ALA A 355 -2.51 -5.60 35.04
CA ALA A 355 -3.69 -5.29 35.85
C ALA A 355 -5.01 -4.97 35.08
N LEU A 356 -5.07 -5.22 33.76
CA LEU A 356 -6.25 -4.92 32.96
C LEU A 356 -7.41 -5.86 33.28
N ASP A 357 -8.49 -5.26 33.77
CA ASP A 357 -9.76 -5.90 34.09
C ASP A 357 -10.85 -5.22 33.26
N ASP A 358 -11.27 -5.87 32.19
CA ASP A 358 -12.20 -5.31 31.20
C ASP A 358 -13.52 -4.83 31.82
N GLU A 359 -14.00 -5.48 32.89
CA GLU A 359 -15.24 -5.07 33.58
C GLU A 359 -15.05 -3.78 34.40
N LYS A 360 -13.86 -3.56 34.98
CA LYS A 360 -13.51 -2.28 35.64
C LYS A 360 -13.31 -1.16 34.61
N ILE A 361 -12.63 -1.47 33.50
CA ILE A 361 -12.35 -0.51 32.42
C ILE A 361 -13.66 -0.07 31.75
N ARG A 362 -14.58 -1.02 31.52
CA ARG A 362 -15.90 -0.77 30.91
C ARG A 362 -16.69 0.34 31.58
N ALA A 363 -16.63 0.44 32.91
CA ALA A 363 -17.30 1.50 33.67
C ALA A 363 -16.87 2.94 33.32
N TYR A 364 -15.76 3.11 32.58
CA TYR A 364 -15.29 4.41 32.11
C TYR A 364 -15.65 4.74 30.65
N PHE A 365 -16.34 3.86 29.91
CA PHE A 365 -16.70 4.10 28.51
C PHE A 365 -18.21 4.14 28.25
N PRO A 366 -18.95 5.16 28.75
CA PRO A 366 -20.34 5.41 28.35
C PRO A 366 -20.47 5.62 26.83
N ALA A 367 -21.44 4.96 26.18
CA ALA A 367 -21.59 4.96 24.73
C ALA A 367 -21.67 6.36 24.11
N ASP A 368 -22.46 7.27 24.70
CA ASP A 368 -22.59 8.65 24.20
C ASP A 368 -21.29 9.45 24.34
N LYS A 369 -20.50 9.18 25.39
CA LYS A 369 -19.20 9.80 25.64
C LYS A 369 -18.14 9.28 24.66
N VAL A 370 -18.16 7.99 24.35
CA VAL A 370 -17.29 7.40 23.32
C VAL A 370 -17.67 7.94 21.94
N MET A 371 -18.95 7.95 21.57
CA MET A 371 -19.42 8.45 20.26
C MET A 371 -19.07 9.93 20.04
N SER A 372 -19.36 10.79 21.01
CA SER A 372 -19.05 12.22 20.92
C SER A 372 -17.54 12.48 20.90
N GLY A 373 -16.77 11.85 21.80
CA GLY A 373 -15.32 11.96 21.81
C GLY A 373 -14.66 11.44 20.53
N MET A 374 -15.15 10.32 19.97
CA MET A 374 -14.70 9.81 18.67
C MET A 374 -14.98 10.82 17.55
N MET A 375 -16.19 11.37 17.47
CA MET A 375 -16.52 12.41 16.48
C MET A 375 -15.65 13.67 16.66
N ASP A 376 -15.32 14.08 17.87
CA ASP A 376 -14.40 15.19 18.13
C ASP A 376 -12.97 14.89 17.63
N VAL A 377 -12.47 13.67 17.84
CA VAL A 377 -11.16 13.23 17.33
C VAL A 377 -11.12 13.29 15.81
N TYR A 378 -12.10 12.70 15.14
CA TYR A 378 -12.19 12.72 13.68
C TYR A 378 -12.39 14.13 13.11
N SER A 379 -13.14 15.00 13.80
CA SER A 379 -13.31 16.41 13.42
C SER A 379 -11.98 17.16 13.44
N ARG A 380 -11.18 16.99 14.51
CA ARG A 380 -9.85 17.61 14.65
C ARG A 380 -8.83 17.04 13.65
N LEU A 381 -8.86 15.73 13.41
CA LEU A 381 -7.91 15.04 12.54
C LEU A 381 -8.14 15.34 11.05
N LEU A 382 -9.40 15.44 10.62
CA LEU A 382 -9.79 15.50 9.21
C LEU A 382 -10.37 16.87 8.79
N GLY A 383 -10.50 17.83 9.72
CA GLY A 383 -10.99 19.19 9.43
C GLY A 383 -12.51 19.29 9.21
N VAL A 384 -13.27 18.25 9.56
CA VAL A 384 -14.72 18.16 9.32
C VAL A 384 -15.54 18.52 10.55
N GLN A 385 -16.83 18.72 10.35
CA GLN A 385 -17.85 18.88 11.40
C GLN A 385 -18.94 17.82 11.23
N PHE A 386 -19.39 17.23 12.33
CA PHE A 386 -20.53 16.30 12.35
C PHE A 386 -21.78 17.01 12.86
N LYS A 387 -22.89 16.93 12.11
CA LYS A 387 -24.16 17.53 12.49
C LYS A 387 -25.27 16.49 12.45
N ARG A 388 -25.96 16.28 13.58
CA ARG A 388 -27.14 15.40 13.63
C ARG A 388 -28.29 15.98 12.83
N VAL A 389 -29.03 15.12 12.12
CA VAL A 389 -30.25 15.47 11.39
C VAL A 389 -31.46 15.16 12.26
N GLU A 390 -32.06 16.19 12.86
CA GLU A 390 -33.27 16.07 13.65
C GLU A 390 -34.47 15.66 12.79
N GLY A 391 -35.32 14.76 13.31
CA GLY A 391 -36.50 14.25 12.59
C GLY A 391 -36.20 13.38 11.36
N ALA A 392 -34.97 12.89 11.19
CA ALA A 392 -34.60 12.02 10.08
C ALA A 392 -35.40 10.70 10.04
N PRO A 393 -35.76 10.17 8.85
CA PRO A 393 -36.37 8.86 8.74
C PRO A 393 -35.39 7.76 9.17
N VAL A 394 -35.80 6.97 10.15
CA VAL A 394 -35.04 5.88 10.78
C VAL A 394 -35.90 4.64 10.95
N TRP A 395 -35.28 3.46 10.96
CA TRP A 395 -35.94 2.15 11.00
C TRP A 395 -36.13 1.58 12.42
N ALA A 396 -35.45 2.15 13.42
CA ALA A 396 -35.54 1.73 14.81
C ALA A 396 -35.16 2.88 15.77
N ASP A 397 -35.63 2.77 17.00
CA ASP A 397 -35.28 3.68 18.09
C ASP A 397 -33.78 3.58 18.40
N GLY A 398 -33.15 4.71 18.73
CA GLY A 398 -31.69 4.80 18.95
C GLY A 398 -30.84 4.91 17.67
N VAL A 399 -31.44 4.77 16.47
CA VAL A 399 -30.76 5.07 15.21
C VAL A 399 -30.70 6.59 15.00
N SER A 400 -29.60 7.11 14.47
CA SER A 400 -29.44 8.55 14.17
C SER A 400 -28.76 8.79 12.83
N LEU A 401 -29.16 9.84 12.12
CA LEU A 401 -28.53 10.31 10.89
C LEU A 401 -27.66 11.54 11.18
N TYR A 402 -26.48 11.58 10.57
CA TYR A 402 -25.52 12.68 10.65
C TYR A 402 -25.10 13.15 9.26
N GLU A 403 -24.81 14.45 9.14
CA GLU A 403 -24.11 15.07 8.02
C GLU A 403 -22.63 15.24 8.38
N VAL A 404 -21.75 15.03 7.39
CA VAL A 404 -20.34 15.43 7.44
C VAL A 404 -20.20 16.73 6.66
N ARG A 405 -19.63 17.77 7.28
CA ARG A 405 -19.44 19.09 6.67
C ARG A 405 -18.00 19.58 6.77
N ASP A 406 -17.63 20.48 5.86
CA ASP A 406 -16.33 21.16 5.79
C ASP A 406 -16.58 22.63 5.42
N GLY A 407 -16.31 23.57 6.33
CA GLY A 407 -16.58 25.00 6.10
C GLY A 407 -18.06 25.30 5.79
N GLY A 408 -18.98 24.43 6.21
CA GLY A 408 -20.40 24.47 5.87
C GLY A 408 -20.80 23.67 4.60
N ARG A 409 -19.86 23.35 3.72
CA ARG A 409 -20.08 22.46 2.55
C ARG A 409 -20.47 21.06 3.02
N LEU A 410 -21.53 20.49 2.47
CA LEU A 410 -21.95 19.11 2.76
C LEU A 410 -21.07 18.13 1.99
N LEU A 411 -20.41 17.22 2.70
CA LEU A 411 -19.50 16.21 2.11
C LEU A 411 -20.13 14.82 2.01
N ALA A 412 -20.86 14.40 3.04
CA ALA A 412 -21.44 13.06 3.15
C ALA A 412 -22.59 13.03 4.16
N LYS A 413 -23.31 11.91 4.19
CA LYS A 413 -24.23 11.54 5.28
C LYS A 413 -23.90 10.15 5.81
N PHE A 414 -24.15 9.90 7.09
CA PHE A 414 -24.11 8.54 7.62
C PHE A 414 -25.13 8.29 8.72
N TYR A 415 -25.64 7.07 8.78
CA TYR A 415 -26.44 6.56 9.88
C TYR A 415 -25.56 5.88 10.93
N VAL A 416 -26.00 5.90 12.18
CA VAL A 416 -25.44 5.16 13.30
C VAL A 416 -26.54 4.29 13.92
N ASP A 417 -26.31 2.98 13.98
CA ASP A 417 -27.23 1.98 14.56
C ASP A 417 -26.48 1.12 15.59
N LEU A 418 -26.50 1.55 16.86
CA LEU A 418 -25.64 1.00 17.91
C LEU A 418 -26.13 -0.30 18.57
N PHE A 419 -27.44 -0.49 18.66
CA PHE A 419 -28.02 -1.47 19.60
C PHE A 419 -28.52 -2.75 18.91
N PRO A 420 -28.30 -3.94 19.50
CA PRO A 420 -28.81 -5.20 18.96
C PRO A 420 -30.34 -5.28 19.06
N ARG A 421 -30.96 -5.91 18.05
CA ARG A 421 -32.40 -6.23 18.04
C ARG A 421 -32.65 -7.47 17.16
N PRO A 422 -33.78 -8.19 17.33
CA PRO A 422 -34.11 -9.33 16.49
C PRO A 422 -34.10 -8.97 14.99
N GLY A 423 -33.43 -9.79 14.18
CA GLY A 423 -33.32 -9.57 12.74
C GLY A 423 -32.31 -8.51 12.29
N LYS A 424 -31.57 -7.87 13.20
CA LYS A 424 -30.43 -7.00 12.84
C LYS A 424 -29.17 -7.83 12.55
N TYR A 425 -28.34 -7.34 11.63
CA TYR A 425 -26.99 -7.84 11.38
C TYR A 425 -26.15 -7.90 12.67
N GLY A 426 -25.59 -9.07 12.98
CA GLY A 426 -25.03 -9.41 14.29
C GLY A 426 -23.56 -9.03 14.52
N HIS A 427 -22.88 -8.45 13.53
CA HIS A 427 -21.48 -8.00 13.65
C HIS A 427 -21.38 -6.47 13.62
N ALA A 428 -20.18 -5.95 13.88
CA ALA A 428 -19.83 -4.57 13.56
C ALA A 428 -19.44 -4.49 12.08
N ALA A 429 -19.90 -3.45 11.38
CA ALA A 429 -19.59 -3.17 9.98
C ALA A 429 -20.06 -1.75 9.56
N ALA A 430 -19.30 -1.10 8.68
CA ALA A 430 -19.73 0.08 7.93
C ALA A 430 -20.14 -0.27 6.48
N PHE A 431 -21.34 0.13 6.07
CA PHE A 431 -21.92 -0.18 4.76
C PHE A 431 -22.18 1.07 3.91
N GLY A 432 -21.58 1.16 2.73
CA GLY A 432 -21.92 2.19 1.74
C GLY A 432 -23.23 1.83 1.03
N VAL A 433 -24.27 2.66 1.19
CA VAL A 433 -25.60 2.46 0.58
C VAL A 433 -25.99 3.58 -0.41
N GLY A 434 -25.29 4.71 -0.38
CA GLY A 434 -25.29 5.70 -1.46
C GLY A 434 -23.85 5.88 -1.94
N PRO A 435 -23.52 5.53 -3.20
CA PRO A 435 -22.18 5.72 -3.74
C PRO A 435 -21.92 7.20 -4.00
N ALA A 436 -20.67 7.62 -3.81
CA ALA A 436 -20.21 8.93 -4.27
C ALA A 436 -19.89 8.86 -5.76
N ARG A 437 -20.41 9.80 -6.55
CA ARG A 437 -20.17 9.82 -8.01
C ARG A 437 -20.42 11.19 -8.62
N GLN A 438 -19.75 11.46 -9.73
CA GLN A 438 -20.12 12.57 -10.59
C GLN A 438 -21.38 12.19 -11.40
N LEU A 439 -22.41 13.01 -11.28
CA LEU A 439 -23.59 13.00 -12.14
C LEU A 439 -23.57 14.22 -13.08
N GLN A 440 -24.45 14.23 -14.09
CA GLN A 440 -24.66 15.41 -14.94
C GLN A 440 -25.16 16.63 -14.14
N ALA A 441 -25.91 16.40 -13.05
CA ALA A 441 -26.44 17.45 -12.19
C ALA A 441 -25.45 17.97 -11.13
N GLY A 442 -24.30 17.31 -10.94
CA GLY A 442 -23.33 17.64 -9.88
C GLY A 442 -22.72 16.40 -9.22
N TYR A 443 -21.96 16.61 -8.14
CA TYR A 443 -21.33 15.53 -7.38
C TYR A 443 -22.31 14.95 -6.34
N GLN A 444 -22.70 13.68 -6.49
CA GLN A 444 -23.49 12.95 -5.49
C GLN A 444 -22.61 12.62 -4.29
N ILE A 445 -23.03 13.06 -3.11
CA ILE A 445 -22.36 12.73 -1.85
C ILE A 445 -22.65 11.27 -1.42
N PRO A 446 -21.73 10.60 -0.71
CA PRO A 446 -21.97 9.25 -0.21
C PRO A 446 -22.95 9.22 0.97
N LEU A 447 -23.63 8.07 1.11
CA LEU A 447 -24.40 7.68 2.29
C LEU A 447 -23.88 6.36 2.86
N THR A 448 -23.44 6.37 4.11
CA THR A 448 -22.93 5.18 4.82
C THR A 448 -23.82 4.81 6.01
N ILE A 449 -23.81 3.55 6.45
CA ILE A 449 -24.48 3.08 7.66
C ILE A 449 -23.45 2.37 8.54
N LEU A 450 -23.22 2.90 9.73
CA LEU A 450 -22.48 2.24 10.80
C LEU A 450 -23.43 1.33 11.57
N VAL A 451 -23.21 0.03 11.47
CA VAL A 451 -23.94 -1.00 12.23
C VAL A 451 -22.98 -1.58 13.26
N VAL A 452 -23.31 -1.44 14.55
CA VAL A 452 -22.61 -2.14 15.64
C VAL A 452 -23.63 -2.75 16.61
N ASN A 453 -23.18 -3.57 17.55
CA ASN A 453 -24.05 -4.28 18.49
C ASN A 453 -23.55 -4.11 19.94
N VAL A 454 -23.42 -2.85 20.36
CA VAL A 454 -23.07 -2.49 21.74
C VAL A 454 -24.15 -3.00 22.69
N THR A 455 -23.74 -3.59 23.81
CA THR A 455 -24.67 -4.12 24.81
C THR A 455 -25.64 -3.01 25.27
N PRO A 456 -26.97 -3.18 25.10
CA PRO A 456 -27.94 -2.15 25.46
C PRO A 456 -27.99 -1.98 26.99
N PRO A 457 -28.39 -0.79 27.48
CA PRO A 457 -28.43 -0.57 28.91
C PRO A 457 -29.58 -1.36 29.56
N ALA A 458 -29.29 -2.03 30.68
CA ALA A 458 -30.32 -2.56 31.55
C ALA A 458 -31.02 -1.42 32.32
N ASP A 459 -32.34 -1.49 32.42
CA ASP A 459 -33.17 -0.72 33.35
C ASP A 459 -32.96 0.82 33.31
N GLY A 460 -32.77 1.38 32.11
CA GLY A 460 -32.63 2.84 31.93
C GLY A 460 -31.28 3.42 32.34
N LYS A 461 -30.25 2.58 32.54
CA LYS A 461 -28.86 3.02 32.78
C LYS A 461 -28.20 3.50 31.48
N VAL A 462 -26.92 3.89 31.54
CA VAL A 462 -26.13 4.21 30.34
C VAL A 462 -25.45 2.94 29.81
N ALA A 463 -25.43 2.75 28.49
CA ALA A 463 -24.68 1.66 27.87
C ALA A 463 -23.18 1.91 28.02
N HIS A 464 -22.42 0.90 28.42
CA HIS A 464 -20.97 1.00 28.61
C HIS A 464 -20.25 0.02 27.69
N LEU A 465 -19.14 0.43 27.09
CA LEU A 465 -18.34 -0.36 26.15
C LEU A 465 -17.11 -0.95 26.84
N THR A 466 -16.77 -2.19 26.53
CA THR A 466 -15.41 -2.72 26.77
C THR A 466 -14.39 -1.98 25.90
N LEU A 467 -13.11 -2.00 26.27
CA LEU A 467 -12.04 -1.38 25.47
C LEU A 467 -12.01 -1.92 24.02
N ASN A 468 -12.25 -3.23 23.84
CA ASN A 468 -12.37 -3.84 22.51
C ASN A 468 -13.62 -3.35 21.74
N GLU A 469 -14.76 -3.12 22.39
CA GLU A 469 -15.93 -2.51 21.73
C GLU A 469 -15.62 -1.06 21.29
N VAL A 470 -14.79 -0.31 22.02
CA VAL A 470 -14.32 1.02 21.63
C VAL A 470 -13.36 0.96 20.43
N GLU A 471 -12.39 0.04 20.43
CA GLU A 471 -11.49 -0.19 19.29
C GLU A 471 -12.26 -0.54 18.00
N VAL A 472 -13.19 -1.49 18.09
CA VAL A 472 -14.06 -1.88 16.96
C VAL A 472 -14.90 -0.69 16.47
N LEU A 473 -15.41 0.14 17.37
CA LEU A 473 -16.17 1.33 16.98
C LEU A 473 -15.31 2.36 16.23
N PHE A 474 -14.07 2.58 16.67
CA PHE A 474 -13.09 3.43 15.96
C PHE A 474 -12.69 2.86 14.60
N HIS A 475 -12.50 1.53 14.51
CA HIS A 475 -12.22 0.82 13.25
C HIS A 475 -13.34 1.05 12.23
N GLU A 476 -14.59 0.76 12.60
CA GLU A 476 -15.73 0.91 11.68
C GLU A 476 -16.01 2.37 11.32
N PHE A 477 -15.82 3.30 12.26
CA PHE A 477 -15.90 4.73 11.93
C PHE A 477 -14.78 5.17 10.98
N GLY A 478 -13.63 4.50 11.00
CA GLY A 478 -12.58 4.66 9.99
C GLY A 478 -13.06 4.30 8.59
N HIS A 479 -13.81 3.21 8.44
CA HIS A 479 -14.48 2.86 7.18
C HIS A 479 -15.57 3.86 6.80
N VAL A 480 -16.34 4.40 7.76
CA VAL A 480 -17.30 5.49 7.52
C VAL A 480 -16.60 6.72 6.95
N MET A 481 -15.46 7.13 7.51
CA MET A 481 -14.73 8.31 7.03
C MET A 481 -14.01 8.06 5.69
N HIS A 482 -13.48 6.85 5.46
CA HIS A 482 -12.93 6.44 4.16
C HIS A 482 -14.01 6.47 3.07
N GLY A 483 -15.23 6.02 3.38
CA GLY A 483 -16.39 6.15 2.51
C GLY A 483 -16.83 7.61 2.30
N SER A 484 -16.80 8.42 3.36
CA SER A 484 -17.35 9.78 3.37
C SER A 484 -16.49 10.83 2.67
N LEU A 485 -15.16 10.70 2.71
CA LEU A 485 -14.22 11.72 2.20
C LEU A 485 -13.67 11.44 0.80
N THR A 486 -14.26 10.47 0.09
CA THR A 486 -13.91 10.20 -1.30
C THR A 486 -14.27 11.38 -2.21
N THR A 487 -13.41 11.64 -3.20
CA THR A 487 -13.68 12.60 -4.29
C THR A 487 -13.59 11.93 -5.66
N ALA A 488 -13.78 10.61 -5.71
CA ALA A 488 -13.70 9.83 -6.94
C ALA A 488 -14.92 10.09 -7.84
N LYS A 489 -14.69 10.10 -9.16
CA LYS A 489 -15.69 10.41 -10.19
C LYS A 489 -16.71 9.28 -10.38
N TYR A 490 -16.31 8.03 -10.18
CA TYR A 490 -17.09 6.83 -10.47
C TYR A 490 -17.33 5.98 -9.24
N ALA A 491 -18.53 5.41 -9.13
CA ALA A 491 -18.95 4.66 -7.96
C ALA A 491 -18.06 3.42 -7.75
N SER A 492 -17.72 2.73 -8.84
CA SER A 492 -16.85 1.53 -8.85
C SER A 492 -15.41 1.76 -8.37
N ILE A 493 -14.99 3.02 -8.18
CA ILE A 493 -13.69 3.40 -7.58
C ILE A 493 -13.84 4.43 -6.43
N SER A 494 -15.06 4.62 -5.93
CA SER A 494 -15.38 5.56 -4.83
C SER A 494 -15.41 4.89 -3.47
N GLY A 495 -15.20 5.69 -2.41
CA GLY A 495 -15.27 5.23 -1.03
C GLY A 495 -14.33 4.06 -0.75
N THR A 496 -14.86 3.00 -0.16
CA THR A 496 -14.12 1.79 0.21
C THR A 496 -13.90 0.80 -0.95
N ASN A 497 -14.23 1.15 -2.21
CA ASN A 497 -13.97 0.34 -3.40
C ASN A 497 -12.48 0.35 -3.83
N VAL A 498 -11.62 -0.06 -2.89
CA VAL A 498 -10.17 -0.23 -3.05
C VAL A 498 -9.80 -1.72 -3.06
N ALA A 499 -8.50 -2.04 -3.13
CA ALA A 499 -8.05 -3.42 -2.96
C ALA A 499 -8.41 -3.93 -1.55
N THR A 500 -9.05 -5.10 -1.43
CA THR A 500 -9.54 -5.62 -0.12
C THR A 500 -8.42 -5.97 0.88
N ASP A 501 -7.17 -6.11 0.44
CA ASP A 501 -5.99 -6.22 1.31
C ASP A 501 -5.37 -4.85 1.68
N PHE A 502 -6.00 -3.76 1.24
CA PHE A 502 -5.70 -2.38 1.63
C PHE A 502 -6.89 -1.68 2.32
N VAL A 503 -8.13 -2.13 2.12
CA VAL A 503 -9.33 -1.49 2.69
C VAL A 503 -9.28 -1.38 4.22
N GLU A 504 -8.65 -2.36 4.89
CA GLU A 504 -8.46 -2.36 6.35
C GLU A 504 -7.28 -1.49 6.83
N ALA A 505 -6.40 -1.00 5.94
CA ALA A 505 -5.24 -0.24 6.36
C ALA A 505 -5.62 1.12 6.99
N PRO A 506 -6.59 1.89 6.47
CA PRO A 506 -7.11 3.09 7.13
C PRO A 506 -7.79 2.80 8.48
N SER A 507 -8.66 1.79 8.56
CA SER A 507 -9.38 1.46 9.81
C SER A 507 -8.42 0.97 10.89
N GLN A 508 -7.49 0.08 10.57
CA GLN A 508 -6.44 -0.39 11.50
C GLN A 508 -5.42 0.68 11.88
N MET A 509 -5.18 1.68 11.02
CA MET A 509 -4.40 2.86 11.40
C MET A 509 -5.13 3.64 12.51
N LEU A 510 -6.46 3.76 12.42
CA LEU A 510 -7.28 4.56 13.33
C LEU A 510 -7.57 3.86 14.67
N GLU A 511 -7.48 2.53 14.75
CA GLU A 511 -7.46 1.76 16.02
C GLU A 511 -6.43 2.32 17.01
N ASN A 512 -5.25 2.76 16.53
CA ASN A 512 -4.16 3.28 17.36
C ASN A 512 -4.51 4.53 18.17
N TRP A 513 -5.57 5.27 17.80
CA TRP A 513 -6.03 6.44 18.57
C TRP A 513 -6.63 6.05 19.92
N VAL A 514 -7.30 4.90 20.01
CA VAL A 514 -7.94 4.41 21.26
C VAL A 514 -6.92 4.18 22.38
N TYR A 515 -5.65 4.03 22.02
CA TYR A 515 -4.54 3.75 22.94
C TYR A 515 -3.69 4.98 23.32
N GLN A 516 -4.08 6.19 22.90
CA GLN A 516 -3.37 7.43 23.27
C GLN A 516 -3.99 8.07 24.54
N PRO A 517 -3.21 8.58 25.51
CA PRO A 517 -3.73 9.12 26.78
C PRO A 517 -4.72 10.27 26.62
N GLU A 518 -4.44 11.18 25.68
CA GLU A 518 -5.25 12.35 25.41
C GLU A 518 -6.61 11.96 24.83
N ILE A 519 -6.63 10.86 24.07
CA ILE A 519 -7.82 10.29 23.45
C ILE A 519 -8.62 9.48 24.46
N LEU A 520 -7.96 8.62 25.25
CA LEU A 520 -8.57 7.91 26.39
C LEU A 520 -9.27 8.89 27.33
N LYS A 521 -8.61 10.00 27.70
CA LYS A 521 -9.21 11.08 28.51
C LYS A 521 -10.37 11.81 27.82
N MET A 522 -10.39 11.85 26.48
CA MET A 522 -11.46 12.48 25.71
C MET A 522 -12.70 11.60 25.57
N ILE A 523 -12.52 10.28 25.38
CA ILE A 523 -13.59 9.31 25.12
C ILE A 523 -14.09 8.58 26.37
N SER A 524 -13.46 8.78 27.54
CA SER A 524 -13.86 8.18 28.81
C SER A 524 -14.55 9.17 29.78
N SER A 525 -15.35 8.61 30.68
CA SER A 525 -15.94 9.25 31.85
C SER A 525 -16.40 8.16 32.81
N GLY A 526 -16.01 8.23 34.08
CA GLY A 526 -16.45 7.31 35.12
C GLY A 526 -17.93 7.51 35.49
N PRO A 527 -18.50 6.61 36.33
CA PRO A 527 -19.92 6.59 36.67
C PRO A 527 -20.46 7.83 37.41
N LYS A 528 -19.58 8.66 38.00
CA LYS A 528 -19.88 9.93 38.66
C LYS A 528 -19.39 11.15 37.87
N GLY A 529 -18.90 10.96 36.65
CA GLY A 529 -18.28 12.00 35.83
C GLY A 529 -16.79 12.22 36.11
N GLU A 530 -16.15 11.33 36.87
CA GLU A 530 -14.71 11.37 37.14
C GLU A 530 -13.88 10.99 35.90
N ALA A 531 -12.65 11.50 35.81
CA ALA A 531 -11.73 11.08 34.75
C ALA A 531 -11.23 9.63 35.01
N MET A 532 -10.87 8.92 33.94
CA MET A 532 -10.18 7.63 34.07
C MET A 532 -8.86 7.82 34.85
N PRO A 533 -8.57 6.97 35.87
CA PRO A 533 -7.32 7.02 36.63
C PRO A 533 -6.08 6.92 35.75
N GLN A 534 -5.04 7.68 36.09
CA GLN A 534 -3.83 7.82 35.27
C GLN A 534 -3.01 6.51 35.20
N ASP A 535 -2.99 5.75 36.30
CA ASP A 535 -2.45 4.39 36.39
C ASP A 535 -3.17 3.43 35.44
N LEU A 536 -4.51 3.50 35.37
CA LEU A 536 -5.29 2.68 34.45
C LEU A 536 -5.05 3.04 32.98
N ILE A 537 -4.86 4.34 32.68
CA ILE A 537 -4.46 4.81 31.34
C ILE A 537 -3.09 4.25 30.98
N GLU A 538 -2.10 4.35 31.87
CA GLU A 538 -0.74 3.84 31.67
C GLU A 538 -0.75 2.32 31.44
N SER A 539 -1.52 1.55 32.22
CA SER A 539 -1.70 0.11 31.99
C SER A 539 -2.31 -0.22 30.62
N ILE A 540 -3.28 0.58 30.15
CA ILE A 540 -3.87 0.41 28.80
C ILE A 540 -2.82 0.72 27.71
N GLN A 541 -1.98 1.74 27.92
CA GLN A 541 -0.88 2.06 26.99
C GLN A 541 0.17 0.96 26.92
N GLU A 542 0.61 0.43 28.06
CA GLU A 542 1.68 -0.59 28.11
C GLU A 542 1.33 -1.86 27.35
N VAL A 543 0.05 -2.20 27.21
CA VAL A 543 -0.40 -3.35 26.39
C VAL A 543 -0.22 -3.13 24.87
N VAL A 544 -0.09 -1.88 24.40
CA VAL A 544 0.05 -1.55 22.97
C VAL A 544 1.40 -0.94 22.60
N GLY A 545 1.96 -0.07 23.45
CA GLY A 545 3.30 0.48 23.28
C GLY A 545 4.40 -0.44 23.84
N GLY A 546 4.04 -1.41 24.68
CA GLY A 546 4.99 -2.31 25.31
C GLY A 546 5.59 -3.32 24.36
N ASP A 547 6.89 -3.51 24.49
CA ASP A 547 7.68 -4.61 23.95
C ASP A 547 7.23 -6.00 24.48
N HIS A 548 6.04 -6.14 25.09
CA HIS A 548 5.70 -7.19 26.04
C HIS A 548 4.32 -7.89 25.89
N VAL A 549 3.37 -7.44 25.06
CA VAL A 549 2.19 -8.25 24.62
C VAL A 549 1.87 -8.02 23.15
N LEU A 550 1.28 -9.04 22.51
CA LEU A 550 0.93 -9.16 21.09
C LEU A 550 -0.08 -8.08 20.61
N PRO A 551 0.30 -7.10 19.76
CA PRO A 551 -0.67 -6.36 18.94
C PRO A 551 -1.26 -7.32 17.89
N GLY A 552 -2.35 -6.93 17.21
CA GLY A 552 -3.15 -7.81 16.35
C GLY A 552 -2.37 -8.67 15.35
N GLY A 553 -1.28 -8.16 14.75
CA GLY A 553 -0.40 -8.92 13.85
C GLY A 553 0.28 -10.13 14.51
N SER A 554 0.70 -9.99 15.77
CA SER A 554 1.32 -11.07 16.54
C SER A 554 0.27 -12.05 17.07
N ALA A 555 -0.96 -11.60 17.33
CA ALA A 555 -2.10 -12.49 17.58
C ALA A 555 -2.47 -13.30 16.32
N ILE A 556 -2.38 -12.73 15.11
CA ILE A 556 -2.55 -13.47 13.85
C ILE A 556 -1.44 -14.52 13.68
N ALA A 557 -0.18 -14.17 13.95
CA ALA A 557 0.93 -15.12 13.90
C ALA A 557 0.81 -16.24 14.95
N LEU A 558 0.41 -15.92 16.19
CA LEU A 558 0.18 -16.89 17.26
C LEU A 558 -1.05 -17.79 16.96
N ARG A 559 -2.17 -17.22 16.48
CA ARG A 559 -3.36 -17.97 16.00
C ARG A 559 -3.01 -18.92 14.85
N ARG A 560 -2.05 -18.58 13.99
CA ARG A 560 -1.53 -19.46 12.93
C ARG A 560 -0.62 -20.56 13.49
N ARG A 561 0.31 -20.23 14.38
CA ARG A 561 1.36 -21.15 14.90
C ARG A 561 0.90 -22.10 16.01
N LEU A 562 -0.14 -21.73 16.77
CA LEU A 562 -0.77 -22.57 17.81
C LEU A 562 -1.94 -23.42 17.29
N ARG A 563 -2.17 -23.46 15.97
CA ARG A 563 -3.07 -24.42 15.31
C ARG A 563 -2.26 -25.42 14.45
N PRO A 564 -1.72 -26.51 15.04
CA PRO A 564 -0.90 -27.50 14.30
C PRO A 564 -1.60 -28.11 13.07
N HIS A 565 -2.93 -28.20 13.11
CA HIS A 565 -3.74 -28.67 12.00
C HIS A 565 -3.86 -27.64 10.87
N ASP A 566 -4.03 -26.37 11.21
CA ASP A 566 -4.20 -25.27 10.24
C ASP A 566 -2.89 -24.99 9.50
N GLU A 567 -1.74 -25.12 10.15
CA GLU A 567 -0.45 -24.95 9.46
C GLU A 567 -0.16 -26.09 8.46
N ARG A 568 -0.58 -27.32 8.76
CA ARG A 568 -0.53 -28.45 7.82
C ARG A 568 -1.61 -28.37 6.75
N LEU A 569 -2.83 -27.92 7.08
CA LEU A 569 -3.89 -27.70 6.08
C LEU A 569 -3.52 -26.55 5.16
N ARG A 570 -2.93 -25.46 5.66
CA ARG A 570 -2.58 -24.27 4.89
C ARG A 570 -1.32 -24.47 4.06
N ARG A 571 -0.27 -25.10 4.59
CA ARG A 571 0.82 -25.61 3.74
C ARG A 571 0.33 -26.67 2.77
N GLY A 572 -0.64 -27.49 3.15
CA GLY A 572 -1.33 -28.45 2.29
C GLY A 572 -2.15 -27.80 1.17
N LEU A 573 -2.87 -26.71 1.45
CA LEU A 573 -3.74 -25.99 0.51
C LEU A 573 -2.94 -25.07 -0.40
N LEU A 574 -1.91 -24.38 0.11
CA LEU A 574 -0.94 -23.71 -0.75
C LEU A 574 -0.17 -24.72 -1.61
N ARG A 575 0.27 -25.88 -1.08
CA ARG A 575 0.87 -26.94 -1.92
C ARG A 575 -0.11 -27.53 -2.92
N LEU A 576 -1.35 -27.81 -2.56
CA LEU A 576 -2.38 -28.30 -3.49
C LEU A 576 -2.67 -27.27 -4.59
N SER A 577 -2.61 -25.98 -4.27
CA SER A 577 -2.76 -24.87 -5.22
C SER A 577 -1.50 -24.56 -6.03
N LEU A 578 -0.29 -24.93 -5.58
CA LEU A 578 0.99 -24.61 -6.25
C LEU A 578 1.65 -25.82 -6.94
N GLU A 579 1.60 -27.00 -6.34
CA GLU A 579 2.32 -28.21 -6.77
C GLU A 579 1.52 -29.07 -7.78
N ARG A 580 0.21 -28.80 -8.00
CA ARG A 580 -0.56 -29.40 -9.11
C ARG A 580 -0.11 -28.92 -10.50
N GLY A 581 1.01 -28.20 -10.61
CA GLY A 581 1.76 -27.99 -11.86
C GLY A 581 2.74 -29.10 -12.22
N LEU A 582 3.13 -30.00 -11.29
CA LEU A 582 4.29 -30.89 -11.48
C LEU A 582 4.04 -32.41 -11.36
N CYS A 583 2.84 -32.86 -10.98
CA CYS A 583 2.53 -34.29 -10.86
C CYS A 583 1.43 -34.78 -11.82
N ARG A 584 1.80 -35.03 -13.08
CA ARG A 584 1.14 -36.04 -13.94
C ARG A 584 2.09 -37.22 -14.16
N ARG A 585 2.07 -38.22 -13.26
CA ARG A 585 2.43 -39.63 -13.53
C ARG A 585 2.16 -40.50 -12.29
N HIS A 586 1.61 -41.70 -12.54
CA HIS A 586 1.27 -42.76 -11.58
C HIS A 586 0.08 -42.51 -10.63
N VAL A 587 -1.11 -42.82 -11.15
CA VAL A 587 -2.23 -43.36 -10.35
C VAL A 587 -2.21 -44.87 -10.53
N HIS A 588 -2.20 -45.63 -9.44
CA HIS A 588 -2.62 -47.04 -9.42
C HIS A 588 -3.69 -47.20 -8.32
N PRO A 589 -4.81 -47.88 -8.59
CA PRO A 589 -5.87 -48.08 -7.61
C PRO A 589 -5.55 -49.26 -6.68
N VAL A 590 -5.79 -49.10 -5.38
CA VAL A 590 -5.87 -50.23 -4.44
C VAL A 590 -7.34 -50.54 -4.20
N ARG A 591 -7.71 -51.82 -4.40
CA ARG A 591 -9.08 -52.33 -4.29
C ARG A 591 -9.53 -52.46 -2.84
N GLU A 592 -10.85 -52.36 -2.65
CA GLU A 592 -11.54 -52.66 -1.40
C GLU A 592 -11.53 -54.15 -1.04
N GLY A 593 -11.70 -54.44 0.26
CA GLY A 593 -12.53 -55.56 0.71
C GLY A 593 -11.87 -56.59 1.64
N ARG A 594 -12.11 -56.47 2.96
CA ARG A 594 -13.07 -57.31 3.72
C ARG A 594 -12.96 -57.10 5.24
N ASN A 595 -14.12 -57.18 5.90
CA ASN A 595 -14.31 -57.32 7.36
C ASN A 595 -13.98 -58.79 7.77
N PRO A 596 -13.76 -59.16 9.06
CA PRO A 596 -14.82 -59.08 10.08
C PRO A 596 -14.40 -58.77 11.55
N GLN A 597 -15.44 -58.53 12.38
CA GLN A 597 -15.70 -59.00 13.77
C GLN A 597 -14.67 -59.95 14.45
N SER A 598 -14.51 -60.04 15.78
CA SER A 598 -15.13 -59.37 16.95
C SER A 598 -14.38 -59.77 18.26
N GLU A 599 -14.83 -59.23 19.41
CA GLU A 599 -14.73 -59.80 20.77
C GLU A 599 -13.41 -59.74 21.60
N ASP A 600 -13.57 -59.09 22.77
CA ASP A 600 -13.14 -59.46 24.13
C ASP A 600 -11.67 -59.68 24.57
N GLY A 601 -11.46 -59.44 25.88
CA GLY A 601 -10.55 -60.26 26.68
C GLY A 601 -9.44 -59.56 27.46
N THR A 602 -9.77 -58.86 28.54
CA THR A 602 -8.78 -58.48 29.58
C THR A 602 -8.07 -59.69 30.19
N ARG A 603 -6.75 -59.60 30.48
CA ARG A 603 -6.14 -59.80 31.83
C ARG A 603 -4.59 -59.74 31.85
N LEU A 604 -4.05 -59.19 32.95
CA LEU A 604 -2.94 -59.65 33.85
C LEU A 604 -1.74 -60.44 33.28
N SER A 605 -0.51 -60.39 33.79
CA SER A 605 0.23 -59.54 34.76
C SER A 605 1.70 -60.00 34.85
N ARG A 606 2.63 -59.11 35.28
CA ARG A 606 3.87 -59.36 36.09
C ARG A 606 4.75 -60.60 35.76
N HIS A 607 6.05 -60.47 35.46
CA HIS A 607 7.10 -60.21 36.49
C HIS A 607 8.50 -59.87 35.88
N HIS A 608 9.14 -58.80 36.39
CA HIS A 608 10.43 -58.73 37.13
C HIS A 608 11.55 -59.81 36.99
N PRO A 609 12.84 -59.53 37.39
CA PRO A 609 13.53 -58.23 37.62
C PRO A 609 15.09 -58.16 37.42
N ARG A 610 15.69 -57.01 37.82
CA ARG A 610 16.97 -56.78 38.58
C ARG A 610 18.32 -56.49 37.88
N GLN A 611 18.90 -55.34 38.29
CA GLN A 611 20.31 -55.04 38.70
C GLN A 611 21.46 -55.23 37.67
N GLY A 612 22.59 -54.50 37.71
CA GLY A 612 22.98 -53.31 38.49
C GLY A 612 24.50 -53.00 38.45
N ALA A 613 24.87 -51.70 38.48
CA ALA A 613 26.12 -51.10 39.01
C ALA A 613 27.55 -51.36 38.41
N GLN A 614 28.16 -50.25 37.95
CA GLN A 614 29.50 -49.69 38.32
C GLN A 614 30.86 -50.12 37.70
N ARG A 615 31.60 -49.04 37.32
CA ARG A 615 33.07 -48.76 37.42
C ARG A 615 34.11 -49.53 36.57
N GLY A 616 35.11 -48.78 36.04
CA GLY A 616 36.40 -49.31 35.57
C GLY A 616 37.10 -48.41 34.53
N SER A 617 38.32 -47.93 34.80
CA SER A 617 39.00 -46.86 34.03
C SER A 617 40.37 -47.25 33.44
N ARG A 618 40.59 -46.94 32.14
CA ARG A 618 41.89 -46.55 31.47
C ARG A 618 43.09 -47.53 31.55
N PRO A 619 44.24 -47.30 30.85
CA PRO A 619 44.53 -46.50 29.64
C PRO A 619 45.32 -47.31 28.56
N VAL A 620 45.80 -46.65 27.47
CA VAL A 620 47.18 -46.72 26.90
C VAL A 620 47.26 -45.80 25.65
N ALA A 621 48.42 -45.19 25.39
CA ALA A 621 48.75 -44.37 24.19
C ALA A 621 50.10 -44.85 23.61
N PRO A 622 50.56 -44.41 22.40
CA PRO A 622 51.23 -43.11 22.27
C PRO A 622 51.07 -42.37 20.91
N GLN A 623 51.83 -41.27 20.75
CA GLN A 623 51.87 -40.29 19.64
C GLN A 623 52.57 -40.85 18.37
N VAL A 624 52.71 -40.19 17.19
CA VAL A 624 53.58 -39.02 16.89
C VAL A 624 53.37 -38.42 15.46
N SER A 625 53.20 -37.09 15.42
CA SER A 625 53.63 -36.02 14.46
C SER A 625 53.77 -36.13 12.90
N ARG A 626 53.35 -35.01 12.25
CA ARG A 626 54.04 -34.16 11.22
C ARG A 626 54.31 -34.61 9.75
N ALA A 627 53.54 -33.99 8.83
CA ALA A 627 53.93 -33.05 7.73
C ALA A 627 54.80 -33.44 6.50
N ARG A 628 54.49 -32.76 5.35
CA ARG A 628 55.19 -32.72 4.02
C ARG A 628 55.07 -34.00 3.15
N ALA A 629 55.13 -33.99 1.80
CA ALA A 629 55.33 -32.95 0.77
C ALA A 629 54.50 -33.19 -0.54
N GLU A 630 55.03 -32.85 -1.73
CA GLU A 630 54.29 -32.49 -2.97
C GLU A 630 54.18 -33.55 -4.11
N ARG A 631 53.16 -33.35 -4.98
CA ARG A 631 52.98 -33.65 -6.43
C ARG A 631 53.78 -34.76 -7.18
N GLY A 632 53.03 -35.60 -7.93
CA GLY A 632 53.42 -36.29 -9.19
C GLY A 632 52.46 -37.44 -9.53
N ARG A 633 51.60 -37.39 -10.58
CA ARG A 633 51.76 -37.65 -12.05
C ARG A 633 52.02 -39.12 -12.47
N LEU A 634 51.41 -39.51 -13.62
CA LEU A 634 51.55 -40.78 -14.42
C LEU A 634 50.46 -41.89 -14.14
N PRO A 635 50.27 -42.93 -15.00
CA PRO A 635 49.28 -42.89 -16.11
C PRO A 635 48.44 -44.19 -16.30
N ALA A 636 47.97 -44.49 -17.53
CA ALA A 636 46.83 -45.35 -17.86
C ALA A 636 47.12 -46.77 -18.44
N ALA A 637 46.07 -47.61 -18.46
CA ALA A 637 45.75 -48.70 -19.41
C ALA A 637 44.20 -48.92 -19.35
N ASP A 638 43.39 -49.12 -20.40
CA ASP A 638 43.40 -50.09 -21.52
C ASP A 638 43.17 -51.54 -20.98
N ARG A 639 42.13 -52.33 -21.32
CA ARG A 639 41.07 -52.31 -22.36
C ARG A 639 39.78 -52.98 -21.84
N ASP A 640 38.60 -52.56 -22.30
CA ASP A 640 37.71 -53.40 -23.12
C ASP A 640 36.42 -52.66 -23.55
N ARG A 641 36.01 -52.91 -24.81
CA ARG A 641 34.67 -52.65 -25.41
C ARG A 641 34.14 -51.20 -25.46
N GLU A 642 34.35 -50.59 -26.62
CA GLU A 642 33.43 -49.64 -27.28
C GLU A 642 31.97 -50.15 -27.22
N ALA A 643 30.90 -49.34 -27.17
CA ALA A 643 30.68 -47.89 -27.11
C ALA A 643 29.44 -47.66 -26.18
N GLU A 644 29.11 -46.49 -25.64
CA GLU A 644 29.07 -45.13 -26.21
C GLU A 644 29.35 -44.10 -25.09
N ARG A 645 29.96 -42.95 -25.42
CA ARG A 645 30.49 -41.98 -24.45
C ARG A 645 29.70 -40.66 -24.45
N VAL A 646 29.51 -40.12 -23.24
CA VAL A 646 29.62 -38.68 -22.91
C VAL A 646 28.45 -37.72 -23.26
N GLU A 647 28.16 -36.87 -22.27
CA GLU A 647 27.54 -35.53 -22.27
C GLU A 647 26.54 -35.08 -23.35
N LEU A 648 25.40 -34.56 -22.83
CA LEU A 648 24.73 -33.34 -23.28
C LEU A 648 24.26 -33.21 -24.75
N ALA A 649 24.13 -34.31 -25.49
CA ALA A 649 23.26 -34.37 -26.67
C ALA A 649 22.75 -35.79 -26.95
N ALA A 650 21.54 -35.86 -27.52
CA ALA A 650 20.92 -37.01 -28.19
C ALA A 650 20.59 -38.28 -27.35
N PHE A 651 19.28 -38.59 -27.30
CA PHE A 651 18.79 -39.97 -27.33
C PHE A 651 17.99 -40.14 -28.63
N CYS A 652 18.57 -40.76 -29.65
CA CYS A 652 17.88 -41.12 -30.90
C CYS A 652 18.62 -42.25 -31.61
N ARG A 653 17.95 -43.39 -31.82
CA ARG A 653 18.06 -44.15 -33.08
C ARG A 653 17.01 -45.26 -33.22
N SER A 654 16.25 -45.20 -34.32
CA SER A 654 15.94 -46.37 -35.13
C SER A 654 16.07 -46.01 -36.62
N GLN A 655 17.14 -46.55 -37.23
CA GLN A 655 17.30 -46.96 -38.64
C GLN A 655 17.11 -45.96 -39.82
N ASN A 656 18.25 -45.53 -40.38
CA ASN A 656 18.77 -45.80 -41.75
C ASN A 656 18.01 -45.30 -43.04
N PRO A 657 18.67 -45.23 -44.24
CA PRO A 657 18.80 -43.92 -44.93
C PRO A 657 18.65 -43.93 -46.48
N ALA A 658 18.71 -42.75 -47.11
CA ALA A 658 19.23 -42.59 -48.48
C ALA A 658 19.79 -41.17 -48.77
N ALA A 659 20.97 -41.13 -49.39
CA ALA A 659 21.66 -40.08 -50.19
C ALA A 659 21.16 -38.60 -50.26
N ARG A 660 21.97 -37.57 -50.56
CA ARG A 660 23.42 -37.19 -50.58
C ARG A 660 23.55 -35.98 -51.55
N LYS A 661 24.53 -35.07 -51.33
CA LYS A 661 25.06 -34.02 -52.27
C LYS A 661 24.12 -32.83 -52.59
N SER A 662 24.61 -31.62 -52.93
CA SER A 662 25.95 -30.96 -52.79
C SER A 662 25.78 -29.44 -53.00
N CYS A 663 26.73 -28.63 -52.52
CA CYS A 663 26.80 -27.18 -52.80
C CYS A 663 27.62 -26.81 -54.06
N ALA A 664 27.45 -25.55 -54.47
CA ALA A 664 28.45 -24.60 -54.99
C ALA A 664 28.66 -24.38 -56.52
N ALA A 665 28.72 -23.06 -56.83
CA ALA A 665 29.48 -22.35 -57.89
C ALA A 665 29.05 -22.44 -59.37
N GLY A 666 29.20 -21.30 -60.08
CA GLY A 666 29.17 -21.21 -61.55
C GLY A 666 28.59 -19.89 -62.08
N ALA A 667 29.37 -19.16 -62.88
CA ALA A 667 28.93 -17.97 -63.63
C ALA A 667 29.06 -18.21 -65.15
N VAL A 668 28.81 -17.17 -65.96
CA VAL A 668 29.03 -17.04 -67.43
C VAL A 668 27.77 -17.25 -68.32
N CYS A 669 27.82 -16.63 -69.50
CA CYS A 669 26.71 -16.13 -70.32
C CYS A 669 26.45 -16.93 -71.62
N VAL A 670 25.50 -16.42 -72.42
CA VAL A 670 25.26 -16.61 -73.88
C VAL A 670 24.34 -17.78 -74.29
N GLY A 671 23.30 -17.47 -75.11
CA GLY A 671 22.60 -18.47 -75.92
C GLY A 671 21.16 -18.13 -76.37
N ASN A 672 21.01 -17.53 -77.57
CA ASN A 672 19.79 -17.49 -78.40
C ASN A 672 19.20 -18.90 -78.66
N SER A 673 17.94 -19.14 -79.08
CA SER A 673 16.73 -18.33 -79.35
C SER A 673 15.49 -19.29 -79.29
N SER A 674 14.28 -19.12 -79.84
CA SER A 674 13.61 -18.13 -80.73
C SER A 674 12.09 -18.36 -80.69
N GLY A 675 11.24 -17.34 -80.93
CA GLY A 675 9.79 -17.55 -81.07
C GLY A 675 8.91 -16.29 -80.98
N THR A 676 8.53 -15.75 -82.14
CA THR A 676 7.46 -14.75 -82.37
C THR A 676 6.54 -15.30 -83.49
N PRO A 677 5.30 -14.81 -83.74
CA PRO A 677 4.78 -13.46 -83.43
C PRO A 677 3.27 -13.35 -83.07
N SER A 678 2.78 -12.10 -83.10
CA SER A 678 1.40 -11.63 -83.33
C SER A 678 0.57 -11.16 -82.11
N ALA A 679 -0.09 -10.01 -82.31
CA ALA A 679 -1.07 -9.36 -81.45
C ALA A 679 -2.42 -9.32 -82.21
N PRO A 680 -3.58 -8.93 -81.61
CA PRO A 680 -3.80 -7.56 -81.15
C PRO A 680 -4.56 -7.43 -79.80
N ARG A 681 -4.56 -6.20 -79.26
CA ARG A 681 -5.37 -5.81 -78.10
C ARG A 681 -6.84 -5.59 -78.49
N ALA A 682 -7.77 -6.15 -77.72
CA ALA A 682 -9.15 -5.66 -77.65
C ALA A 682 -9.33 -4.79 -76.39
N ARG A 683 -9.92 -3.60 -76.56
CA ARG A 683 -10.41 -2.78 -75.43
C ARG A 683 -11.78 -3.30 -75.00
N MET A 684 -12.04 -3.37 -73.69
CA MET A 684 -13.39 -3.46 -73.17
C MET A 684 -13.56 -2.39 -72.10
N ASN A 685 -14.51 -1.49 -72.29
CA ASN A 685 -14.87 -0.48 -71.31
C ASN A 685 -15.63 -1.14 -70.16
N VAL A 686 -15.33 -0.74 -68.93
CA VAL A 686 -16.27 -0.81 -67.81
C VAL A 686 -16.24 0.57 -67.15
N GLU A 687 -17.36 1.28 -67.22
CA GLU A 687 -17.55 2.55 -66.53
C GLU A 687 -17.87 2.31 -65.04
N GLY A 688 -17.48 3.27 -64.20
CA GLY A 688 -18.15 3.51 -62.92
C GLY A 688 -17.68 2.71 -61.70
N VAL A 689 -16.65 3.21 -61.01
CA VAL A 689 -16.79 3.66 -59.60
C VAL A 689 -15.85 4.85 -59.39
N ALA A 690 -16.40 6.01 -58.99
CA ALA A 690 -15.62 7.14 -58.50
C ALA A 690 -15.94 7.37 -57.01
N SER A 691 -14.99 7.12 -56.11
CA SER A 691 -15.06 7.54 -54.70
C SER A 691 -13.68 7.65 -54.03
N ASP A 692 -13.57 8.58 -53.07
CA ASP A 692 -12.61 8.66 -51.95
C ASP A 692 -11.11 8.96 -52.11
N SER A 693 -10.55 9.14 -53.31
CA SER A 693 -9.18 9.69 -53.42
C SER A 693 -9.10 11.20 -53.08
N GLY A 694 -10.21 11.94 -53.22
CA GLY A 694 -10.25 13.41 -53.06
C GLY A 694 -10.52 13.93 -51.64
N ALA A 695 -10.95 13.08 -50.70
CA ALA A 695 -11.24 13.50 -49.32
C ALA A 695 -9.96 13.51 -48.46
N PHE A 696 -9.18 12.43 -48.52
CA PHE A 696 -7.92 12.30 -47.78
C PHE A 696 -6.86 13.31 -48.25
N ALA A 697 -6.84 13.64 -49.54
CA ALA A 697 -6.01 14.71 -50.10
C ALA A 697 -6.36 16.08 -49.50
N ARG A 698 -7.65 16.45 -49.46
CA ARG A 698 -8.13 17.71 -48.83
C ARG A 698 -7.88 17.74 -47.32
N LEU A 699 -8.05 16.62 -46.63
CA LEU A 699 -7.76 16.51 -45.19
C LEU A 699 -6.28 16.79 -44.88
N ARG A 700 -5.37 16.20 -45.67
CA ARG A 700 -3.91 16.35 -45.55
C ARG A 700 -3.43 17.79 -45.76
N GLU A 701 -4.17 18.60 -46.51
CA GLU A 701 -3.78 19.98 -46.82
C GLU A 701 -4.25 21.00 -45.76
N SER A 702 -5.22 20.60 -44.92
CA SER A 702 -5.78 21.43 -43.85
C SER A 702 -4.77 21.80 -42.76
N VAL A 703 -4.87 23.03 -42.24
CA VAL A 703 -4.05 23.54 -41.11
C VAL A 703 -4.22 22.66 -39.86
N SER A 704 -5.45 22.21 -39.59
CA SER A 704 -5.77 21.32 -38.46
C SER A 704 -4.98 20.02 -38.51
N PHE A 705 -4.80 19.42 -39.69
CA PHE A 705 -3.99 18.20 -39.86
C PHE A 705 -2.50 18.46 -39.63
N ARG A 706 -1.97 19.61 -40.09
CA ARG A 706 -0.56 20.01 -39.87
C ARG A 706 -0.25 20.30 -38.39
N LEU A 707 -1.23 20.75 -37.60
CA LEU A 707 -1.10 20.90 -36.15
C LEU A 707 -1.28 19.57 -35.39
N ALA A 708 -2.23 18.73 -35.83
CA ALA A 708 -2.54 17.46 -35.16
C ALA A 708 -1.40 16.43 -35.24
N VAL A 709 -0.67 16.37 -36.37
CA VAL A 709 0.41 15.39 -36.55
C VAL A 709 1.55 15.59 -35.53
N PRO A 710 2.15 16.78 -35.35
CA PRO A 710 3.20 16.98 -34.34
C PRO A 710 2.68 16.87 -32.91
N ALA A 711 1.43 17.26 -32.63
CA ALA A 711 0.82 17.03 -31.31
C ALA A 711 0.71 15.53 -30.99
N GLY A 712 0.29 14.71 -31.95
CA GLY A 712 0.31 13.24 -31.84
C GLY A 712 1.72 12.67 -31.67
N LEU A 713 2.74 13.29 -32.28
CA LEU A 713 4.14 12.90 -32.09
C LEU A 713 4.68 13.27 -30.69
N VAL A 714 4.28 14.39 -30.08
CA VAL A 714 4.62 14.68 -28.66
C VAL A 714 4.11 13.56 -27.75
N LEU A 715 2.87 13.11 -27.98
CA LEU A 715 2.25 12.00 -27.23
C LEU A 715 2.96 10.66 -27.48
N LEU A 716 3.34 10.36 -28.72
CA LEU A 716 4.10 9.14 -29.05
C LEU A 716 5.49 9.14 -28.39
N LEU A 717 6.17 10.29 -28.35
CA LEU A 717 7.48 10.46 -27.74
C LEU A 717 7.46 10.40 -26.21
N GLN A 718 6.29 10.37 -25.56
CA GLN A 718 6.20 10.07 -24.13
C GLN A 718 6.71 8.66 -23.80
N ILE A 719 6.62 7.71 -24.74
CA ILE A 719 7.10 6.33 -24.56
C ILE A 719 8.63 6.28 -24.33
N PRO A 720 9.51 6.76 -25.24
CA PRO A 720 10.95 6.77 -24.99
C PRO A 720 11.33 7.65 -23.79
N ILE A 721 10.59 8.72 -23.50
CA ILE A 721 10.85 9.57 -22.33
C ILE A 721 10.56 8.84 -21.03
N ALA A 722 9.47 8.06 -20.94
CA ALA A 722 9.17 7.22 -19.78
C ALA A 722 10.25 6.13 -19.54
N LEU A 723 10.85 5.61 -20.61
CA LEU A 723 12.00 4.68 -20.50
C LEU A 723 13.26 5.38 -19.96
N ILE A 724 13.51 6.64 -20.35
CA ILE A 724 14.62 7.45 -19.81
C ILE A 724 14.37 7.77 -18.33
N ASP A 725 13.15 8.18 -17.95
CA ASP A 725 12.77 8.44 -16.56
C ASP A 725 12.93 7.19 -15.68
N GLY A 726 12.50 6.02 -16.18
CA GLY A 726 12.75 4.73 -15.54
C GLY A 726 14.25 4.43 -15.35
N THR A 727 15.08 4.78 -16.33
CA THR A 727 16.55 4.63 -16.24
C THR A 727 17.15 5.57 -15.18
N ILE A 728 16.66 6.82 -15.07
CA ILE A 728 17.08 7.76 -14.02
C ILE A 728 16.69 7.23 -12.62
N ALA A 729 15.48 6.69 -12.48
CA ALA A 729 14.99 6.09 -11.24
C ALA A 729 15.77 4.84 -10.83
N GLU A 730 16.12 3.97 -11.78
CA GLU A 730 16.97 2.80 -11.56
C GLU A 730 18.35 3.22 -11.04
N ARG A 731 19.04 4.14 -11.75
CA ARG A 731 20.37 4.63 -11.37
C ARG A 731 20.37 5.31 -9.99
N ARG A 732 19.36 6.12 -9.69
CA ARG A 732 19.15 6.73 -8.36
C ARG A 732 18.97 5.66 -7.28
N THR A 733 18.28 4.57 -7.58
CA THR A 733 18.10 3.43 -6.65
C THR A 733 19.42 2.69 -6.42
N THR A 734 20.18 2.40 -7.47
CA THR A 734 21.51 1.78 -7.37
C THR A 734 22.47 2.63 -6.53
N ARG A 735 22.48 3.96 -6.72
CA ARG A 735 23.26 4.87 -5.89
C ARG A 735 22.86 4.79 -4.40
N ASN A 736 21.56 4.82 -4.10
CA ASN A 736 21.09 4.76 -2.72
C ASN A 736 21.48 3.42 -2.05
N ALA A 737 21.47 2.32 -2.80
CA ALA A 737 21.97 1.03 -2.32
C ALA A 737 23.49 1.05 -2.04
N ALA A 738 24.29 1.64 -2.95
CA ALA A 738 25.73 1.82 -2.75
C ALA A 738 26.05 2.73 -1.54
N PHE A 739 25.28 3.80 -1.35
CA PHE A 739 25.37 4.67 -0.17
C PHE A 739 25.08 3.90 1.13
N ALA A 740 24.05 3.05 1.14
CA ALA A 740 23.72 2.21 2.30
C ALA A 740 24.80 1.15 2.59
N GLU A 741 25.36 0.51 1.57
CA GLU A 741 26.45 -0.48 1.68
C GLU A 741 27.71 0.14 2.32
N VAL A 742 28.15 1.31 1.83
CA VAL A 742 29.31 2.01 2.40
C VAL A 742 29.01 2.58 3.79
N SER A 743 27.80 3.11 4.01
CA SER A 743 27.39 3.60 5.34
C SER A 743 27.35 2.48 6.39
N ALA A 744 26.94 1.26 6.02
CA ALA A 744 26.93 0.12 6.92
C ALA A 744 28.33 -0.36 7.35
N THR A 745 29.39 0.04 6.65
CA THR A 745 30.79 -0.33 6.95
C THR A 745 31.62 0.82 7.50
N TRP A 746 31.32 2.07 7.13
CA TRP A 746 32.00 3.26 7.66
C TRP A 746 31.37 3.80 8.94
N GLY A 747 30.04 3.70 9.04
CA GLY A 747 29.19 4.38 10.00
C GLY A 747 28.04 5.08 9.28
N GLY A 748 26.80 4.84 9.73
CA GLY A 748 25.61 5.53 9.23
C GLY A 748 25.48 6.94 9.78
N ALA A 749 24.30 7.56 9.64
CA ALA A 749 23.99 8.81 10.32
C ALA A 749 24.19 8.65 11.83
N GLN A 750 24.89 9.61 12.45
CA GLN A 750 25.23 9.54 13.86
C GLN A 750 24.42 10.53 14.68
N GLN A 751 23.98 10.10 15.85
CA GLN A 751 23.33 10.90 16.87
C GLN A 751 24.07 10.71 18.18
N LEU A 752 24.57 11.81 18.77
CA LEU A 752 25.23 11.84 20.08
C LEU A 752 24.19 12.18 21.17
N VAL A 753 24.18 11.41 22.26
CA VAL A 753 23.25 11.58 23.38
C VAL A 753 24.00 11.47 24.72
N GLY A 754 23.89 12.49 25.58
CA GLY A 754 24.52 12.51 26.89
C GLY A 754 25.81 13.35 26.95
N PRO A 755 26.70 13.11 27.93
CA PRO A 755 26.70 11.98 28.86
C PRO A 755 25.51 11.97 29.84
N VAL A 756 25.20 10.81 30.39
CA VAL A 756 24.12 10.59 31.38
C VAL A 756 24.69 9.87 32.60
N LEU A 757 24.56 10.47 33.78
CA LEU A 757 24.92 9.85 35.05
C LEU A 757 23.77 8.95 35.49
N THR A 758 24.06 7.69 35.79
CA THR A 758 23.10 6.70 36.26
C THR A 758 23.53 6.17 37.62
N VAL A 759 22.60 6.09 38.57
CA VAL A 759 22.85 5.66 39.95
C VAL A 759 21.78 4.65 40.35
N PRO A 760 22.13 3.38 40.63
CA PRO A 760 21.17 2.40 41.11
C PRO A 760 20.58 2.81 42.46
N VAL A 761 19.26 2.78 42.60
CA VAL A 761 18.55 3.01 43.87
C VAL A 761 17.85 1.71 44.27
N VAL A 762 18.08 1.27 45.50
CA VAL A 762 17.33 0.17 46.11
C VAL A 762 16.05 0.75 46.70
N GLU A 763 14.91 0.40 46.12
CA GLU A 763 13.61 0.81 46.63
C GLU A 763 13.09 -0.26 47.61
N PRO A 764 12.75 0.09 48.86
CA PRO A 764 12.28 -0.87 49.85
C PRO A 764 10.87 -1.37 49.47
N SER A 765 10.77 -2.65 49.14
CA SER A 765 9.51 -3.31 48.82
C SER A 765 8.76 -3.70 50.09
N ALA A 766 7.52 -3.22 50.25
CA ALA A 766 6.75 -3.43 51.49
C ALA A 766 6.36 -4.90 51.75
N ASN A 767 6.36 -5.78 50.73
CA ASN A 767 5.97 -7.19 50.83
C ASN A 767 6.67 -8.08 49.76
N GLY A 768 7.84 -7.69 49.25
CA GLY A 768 8.54 -8.41 48.17
C GLY A 768 10.06 -8.26 48.21
N PRO A 769 10.79 -8.84 47.23
CA PRO A 769 12.22 -8.59 47.10
C PRO A 769 12.50 -7.11 46.78
N GLU A 770 13.61 -6.59 47.28
CA GLU A 770 14.06 -5.23 46.99
C GLU A 770 14.24 -5.02 45.48
N THR A 771 13.69 -3.92 44.95
CA THR A 771 13.76 -3.59 43.52
C THR A 771 14.82 -2.52 43.28
N VAL A 772 15.71 -2.76 42.31
CA VAL A 772 16.77 -1.81 41.95
C VAL A 772 16.30 -0.95 40.78
N ALA A 773 15.90 0.29 41.06
CA ALA A 773 15.50 1.28 40.08
C ALA A 773 16.66 2.27 39.81
N PRO A 774 17.28 2.28 38.62
CA PRO A 774 18.33 3.25 38.30
C PRO A 774 17.77 4.67 38.08
N ARG A 775 18.20 5.60 38.95
CA ARG A 775 17.98 7.05 38.80
C ARG A 775 18.98 7.61 37.79
N ARG A 776 18.49 8.38 36.82
CA ARG A 776 19.29 8.91 35.70
C ARG A 776 19.25 10.43 35.72
N PHE A 777 20.37 11.05 35.36
CA PHE A 777 20.57 12.49 35.40
C PHE A 777 21.28 12.97 34.13
N PHE A 778 20.68 13.95 33.46
CA PHE A 778 21.36 14.79 32.48
C PHE A 778 22.22 15.86 33.18
N PRO A 779 23.35 16.29 32.58
CA PRO A 779 24.11 17.44 33.03
C PRO A 779 23.30 18.74 33.19
N ARG A 780 23.82 19.66 34.00
CA ARG A 780 23.35 21.05 34.02
C ARG A 780 23.84 21.82 32.80
N THR A 781 25.08 21.58 32.37
CA THR A 781 25.65 22.18 31.17
C THR A 781 26.30 21.12 30.29
N VAL A 782 26.14 21.25 28.98
CA VAL A 782 26.85 20.47 27.96
C VAL A 782 27.36 21.42 26.88
N SER A 783 28.67 21.37 26.61
CA SER A 783 29.34 22.09 25.53
C SER A 783 29.99 21.06 24.61
N VAL A 784 29.54 21.02 23.34
CA VAL A 784 30.11 20.16 22.30
C VAL A 784 30.77 21.06 21.27
N ARG A 785 32.10 21.07 21.21
CA ARG A 785 32.88 21.86 20.23
C ARG A 785 33.62 20.92 19.30
N GLY A 786 33.43 21.04 17.99
CA GLY A 786 33.97 20.02 17.09
C GLY A 786 34.27 20.45 15.67
N ARG A 787 35.19 19.72 15.06
CA ARG A 787 35.53 19.81 13.64
C ARG A 787 35.09 18.53 12.93
N VAL A 788 34.34 18.69 11.85
CA VAL A 788 33.88 17.57 11.01
C VAL A 788 34.67 17.58 9.71
N ASP A 789 35.64 16.67 9.61
CA ASP A 789 36.42 16.47 8.39
C ASP A 789 35.64 15.56 7.44
N THR A 790 35.26 16.07 6.27
CA THR A 790 34.51 15.31 5.24
C THR A 790 35.44 14.74 4.17
N GLU A 791 35.23 13.48 3.79
CA GLU A 791 35.86 12.84 2.65
C GLU A 791 34.80 12.26 1.69
N VAL A 792 35.09 12.20 0.40
CA VAL A 792 34.21 11.56 -0.59
C VAL A 792 34.84 10.26 -1.03
N ARG A 793 34.13 9.14 -0.84
CA ARG A 793 34.53 7.82 -1.35
C ARG A 793 33.72 7.42 -2.57
N ARG A 794 34.35 6.69 -3.48
CA ARG A 794 33.69 6.15 -4.68
C ARG A 794 33.31 4.69 -4.52
N ARG A 795 32.07 4.37 -4.86
CA ARG A 795 31.58 3.00 -5.07
C ARG A 795 31.07 2.87 -6.50
N GLY A 796 31.92 2.35 -7.38
CA GLY A 796 31.67 2.41 -8.82
C GLY A 796 31.71 3.86 -9.31
N ILE A 797 30.61 4.32 -9.91
CA ILE A 797 30.45 5.71 -10.38
C ILE A 797 29.85 6.66 -9.33
N PHE A 798 29.50 6.16 -8.14
CA PHE A 798 28.80 6.96 -7.13
C PHE A 798 29.78 7.57 -6.11
N ASP A 799 29.75 8.90 -6.01
CA ASP A 799 30.41 9.66 -4.94
C ASP A 799 29.55 9.63 -3.66
N ILE A 800 30.14 9.20 -2.55
CA ILE A 800 29.49 8.99 -1.24
C ILE A 800 30.20 9.89 -0.21
N PRO A 801 29.54 10.93 0.32
CA PRO A 801 30.11 11.80 1.34
C PRO A 801 30.11 11.10 2.70
N LEU A 802 31.31 10.93 3.25
CA LEU A 802 31.57 10.39 4.57
C LEU A 802 32.22 11.48 5.43
N TYR A 803 32.17 11.32 6.75
CA TYR A 803 32.87 12.23 7.65
C TYR A 803 33.54 11.52 8.81
N VAL A 804 34.47 12.25 9.44
CA VAL A 804 35.02 11.99 10.76
C VAL A 804 34.85 13.27 11.59
N ALA A 805 34.00 13.19 12.61
CA ALA A 805 33.75 14.26 13.56
C ALA A 805 34.70 14.11 14.75
N ARG A 806 35.53 15.13 15.01
CA ARG A 806 36.36 15.25 16.20
C ARG A 806 35.68 16.24 17.13
N LEU A 807 35.14 15.74 18.24
CA LEU A 807 34.31 16.48 19.17
C LEU A 807 35.01 16.54 20.53
N HIS A 808 35.21 17.74 21.05
CA HIS A 808 35.49 17.98 22.46
C HIS A 808 34.17 18.17 23.19
N VAL A 809 33.93 17.37 24.22
CA VAL A 809 32.68 17.39 25.00
C VAL A 809 33.03 17.68 26.46
N GLU A 810 32.51 18.79 26.98
CA GLU A 810 32.73 19.24 28.35
C GLU A 810 31.39 19.67 28.98
N GLY A 811 31.35 19.73 30.31
CA GLY A 811 30.15 20.18 31.01
C GLY A 811 30.20 19.91 32.50
N THR A 812 29.05 20.03 33.15
CA THR A 812 28.94 19.86 34.60
C THR A 812 27.63 19.21 35.00
N PHE A 813 27.69 18.12 35.77
CA PHE A 813 26.53 17.59 36.49
C PHE A 813 26.25 18.44 37.74
N ALA A 814 24.99 18.73 38.02
CA ALA A 814 24.59 19.35 39.28
C ALA A 814 24.87 18.41 40.46
N ALA A 815 25.07 18.98 41.66
CA ALA A 815 25.12 18.18 42.88
C ALA A 815 23.75 17.48 43.08
N PRO A 816 23.72 16.14 43.24
CA PRO A 816 22.46 15.41 43.46
C PRO A 816 21.80 15.83 44.78
N VAL A 817 20.58 16.37 44.71
CA VAL A 817 19.86 16.92 45.88
C VAL A 817 19.13 15.82 46.69
N GLU A 818 19.06 14.59 46.16
CA GLU A 818 18.27 13.50 46.73
C GLU A 818 19.02 12.73 47.83
N THR A 819 18.49 12.77 49.06
CA THR A 819 19.02 12.09 50.25
C THR A 819 18.26 10.78 50.57
N HIS A 820 17.86 10.02 49.55
CA HIS A 820 17.13 8.75 49.76
C HIS A 820 18.09 7.67 50.28
N SER A 821 17.65 6.90 51.30
CA SER A 821 18.51 5.97 52.04
C SER A 821 18.97 4.72 51.25
N GLY A 822 18.36 4.46 50.09
CA GLY A 822 18.68 3.33 49.21
C GLY A 822 19.63 3.62 48.04
N ILE A 823 20.19 4.83 47.91
CA ILE A 823 20.99 5.21 46.73
C ILE A 823 22.40 4.57 46.79
N LEU A 824 22.73 3.72 45.81
CA LEU A 824 24.02 3.03 45.69
C LEU A 824 25.04 3.88 44.91
N TRP A 825 25.51 4.96 45.53
CA TRP A 825 26.55 5.85 44.99
C TRP A 825 27.83 5.10 44.57
N ASN A 826 28.16 4.02 45.28
CA ASN A 826 29.29 3.14 44.98
C ASN A 826 29.11 2.28 43.71
N ARG A 827 27.93 2.30 43.07
CA ARG A 827 27.61 1.62 41.81
C ARG A 827 27.20 2.57 40.70
N ALA A 828 27.38 3.89 40.87
CA ALA A 828 27.08 4.85 39.81
C ALA A 828 27.95 4.62 38.56
N SER A 829 27.41 4.97 37.40
CA SER A 829 28.08 4.92 36.10
C SER A 829 27.70 6.12 35.24
N VAL A 830 28.53 6.46 34.26
CA VAL A 830 28.22 7.48 33.25
C VAL A 830 28.19 6.82 31.89
N ALA A 831 27.11 7.01 31.13
CA ALA A 831 26.95 6.47 29.78
C ALA A 831 26.88 7.59 28.73
N LEU A 832 27.34 7.29 27.51
CA LEU A 832 27.29 8.16 26.34
C LEU A 832 26.72 7.37 25.16
N GLY A 833 25.57 7.82 24.65
CA GLY A 833 24.90 7.20 23.51
C GLY A 833 25.46 7.68 22.17
N VAL A 834 25.69 6.75 21.25
CA VAL A 834 25.96 7.01 19.83
C VAL A 834 25.20 6.01 18.96
N SER A 835 24.78 6.40 17.75
CA SER A 835 23.96 5.54 16.88
C SER A 835 24.60 4.19 16.53
N ASP A 836 25.93 4.11 16.44
CA ASP A 836 26.66 2.84 16.38
C ASP A 836 28.04 2.99 17.06
N ALA A 837 28.21 2.37 18.22
CA ALA A 837 29.47 2.40 18.97
C ALA A 837 30.70 1.88 18.18
N LYS A 838 30.51 1.07 17.13
CA LYS A 838 31.61 0.59 16.26
C LYS A 838 32.26 1.71 15.44
N THR A 839 31.60 2.87 15.34
CA THR A 839 32.06 4.03 14.57
C THR A 839 32.96 4.97 15.37
N ILE A 840 33.06 4.76 16.69
CA ILE A 840 34.01 5.45 17.57
C ILE A 840 35.43 5.03 17.15
N ARG A 841 36.19 5.98 16.60
CA ARG A 841 37.58 5.78 16.15
C ARG A 841 38.58 6.00 17.28
N ALA A 842 38.27 6.91 18.18
CA ALA A 842 39.01 7.19 19.41
C ALA A 842 38.11 7.89 20.42
N ALA A 843 38.32 7.64 21.70
CA ALA A 843 37.76 8.44 22.79
C ALA A 843 38.80 8.54 23.91
N THR A 844 39.02 9.72 24.47
CA THR A 844 39.84 9.84 25.69
C THR A 844 39.06 9.29 26.89
N PRO A 845 39.73 8.77 27.92
CA PRO A 845 39.08 8.52 29.21
C PRO A 845 38.28 9.75 29.67
N ILE A 846 37.07 9.54 30.18
CA ILE A 846 36.27 10.64 30.73
C ILE A 846 36.94 11.16 31.99
N SER A 847 37.27 12.44 31.98
CA SER A 847 37.62 13.18 33.20
C SER A 847 36.32 13.53 33.90
N LEU A 848 36.20 13.23 35.19
CA LEU A 848 35.00 13.49 36.00
C LEU A 848 35.45 13.88 37.41
N GLY A 849 35.39 15.18 37.70
CA GLY A 849 36.23 15.78 38.75
C GLY A 849 37.71 15.48 38.51
N ASP A 850 38.45 15.13 39.56
CA ASP A 850 39.88 14.79 39.47
C ASP A 850 40.16 13.37 38.92
N ARG A 851 39.11 12.58 38.62
CA ARG A 851 39.24 11.17 38.21
C ARG A 851 39.22 11.06 36.69
N LYS A 852 40.14 10.27 36.12
CA LYS A 852 40.09 9.84 34.71
C LYS A 852 39.68 8.38 34.64
N LEU A 853 38.57 8.11 33.95
CA LEU A 853 37.93 6.80 33.90
C LEU A 853 37.88 6.29 32.46
N PRO A 854 38.35 5.07 32.16
CA PRO A 854 38.30 4.52 30.82
C PRO A 854 36.85 4.24 30.41
N TRP A 855 36.59 4.32 29.10
CA TRP A 855 35.33 3.90 28.52
C TRP A 855 35.30 2.38 28.30
N GLU A 856 34.19 1.76 28.66
CA GLU A 856 33.84 0.36 28.42
C GLU A 856 32.72 0.29 27.37
N PRO A 857 32.65 -0.78 26.54
CA PRO A 857 31.57 -0.94 25.56
C PRO A 857 30.19 -1.12 26.19
N GLY A 858 29.16 -0.56 25.54
CA GLY A 858 27.76 -0.66 25.98
C GLY A 858 27.33 0.50 26.88
N VAL A 859 26.06 0.51 27.28
CA VAL A 859 25.42 1.65 28.00
C VAL A 859 24.89 1.28 29.39
N GLY A 860 25.04 0.01 29.80
CA GLY A 860 24.61 -0.48 31.12
C GLY A 860 23.15 -0.15 31.45
N ASP A 861 22.94 0.40 32.65
CA ASP A 861 21.61 0.79 33.16
C ASP A 861 20.96 1.97 32.39
N ALA A 862 21.69 2.60 31.46
CA ALA A 862 21.19 3.58 30.51
C ALA A 862 20.73 2.94 29.18
N ALA A 863 20.06 1.79 29.24
CA ALA A 863 19.61 0.98 28.10
C ALA A 863 18.79 1.75 27.03
N PHE A 864 18.10 2.83 27.41
CA PHE A 864 17.37 3.73 26.51
C PHE A 864 18.26 4.42 25.44
N LEU A 865 19.59 4.37 25.60
CA LEU A 865 20.56 4.85 24.62
C LEU A 865 20.83 3.85 23.48
N GLU A 866 20.42 2.57 23.62
CA GLU A 866 20.67 1.41 22.75
C GLU A 866 22.13 1.04 22.47
N SER A 867 22.95 1.99 22.03
CA SER A 867 24.35 1.80 21.66
C SER A 867 25.18 2.97 22.18
N GLY A 868 26.43 2.69 22.56
CA GLY A 868 27.27 3.67 23.23
C GLY A 868 28.42 3.06 24.02
N VAL A 869 28.96 3.88 24.90
CA VAL A 869 30.01 3.54 25.86
C VAL A 869 29.61 3.97 27.27
N GLN A 870 30.18 3.34 28.29
CA GLN A 870 29.95 3.65 29.70
C GLN A 870 31.26 3.66 30.48
N ALA A 871 31.26 4.31 31.65
CA ALA A 871 32.37 4.26 32.59
C ALA A 871 31.81 4.08 34.01
N ALA A 872 32.37 3.13 34.77
CA ALA A 872 32.00 2.94 36.17
C ALA A 872 32.56 4.09 37.03
N VAL A 873 31.68 4.73 37.80
CA VAL A 873 31.98 5.89 38.65
C VAL A 873 31.60 5.58 40.11
N PRO A 874 32.28 4.65 40.79
CA PRO A 874 31.95 4.35 42.19
C PRO A 874 32.27 5.57 43.06
N PHE A 875 31.24 6.25 43.56
CA PHE A 875 31.37 7.33 44.54
C PHE A 875 31.28 6.73 45.96
N PRO A 876 32.25 6.98 46.86
CA PRO A 876 32.22 6.42 48.22
C PRO A 876 31.15 7.06 49.11
N ALA A 877 30.66 8.25 48.74
CA ALA A 877 29.61 9.01 49.40
C ALA A 877 28.89 9.89 48.34
N PRO A 878 27.70 10.45 48.63
CA PRO A 878 27.03 11.40 47.74
C PRO A 878 27.95 12.58 47.37
N PRO A 879 28.06 12.97 46.08
CA PRO A 879 28.90 14.10 45.67
C PRO A 879 28.42 15.43 46.29
N ALA A 880 29.25 16.03 47.15
CA ALA A 880 28.93 17.26 47.89
C ALA A 880 28.94 18.55 47.04
N GLY A 881 29.29 18.45 45.75
CA GLY A 881 29.45 19.59 44.85
C GLY A 881 29.20 19.19 43.39
N ALA A 882 29.17 20.20 42.52
CA ALA A 882 28.97 20.00 41.09
C ALA A 882 30.15 19.22 40.48
N ILE A 883 29.86 18.32 39.54
CA ILE A 883 30.83 17.37 39.01
C ILE A 883 31.17 17.75 37.57
N PRO A 884 32.32 18.42 37.32
CA PRO A 884 32.72 18.76 35.95
C PRO A 884 33.13 17.49 35.21
N PHE A 885 32.86 17.43 33.90
CA PHE A 885 33.35 16.38 33.02
C PHE A 885 33.98 16.94 31.75
N ALA A 886 34.93 16.20 31.18
CA ALA A 886 35.51 16.46 29.87
C ALA A 886 36.04 15.20 29.20
N PHE A 887 35.83 15.07 27.89
CA PHE A 887 36.44 14.05 27.03
C PHE A 887 36.47 14.48 25.55
N ASP A 888 37.44 13.96 24.80
CA ASP A 888 37.44 14.03 23.34
C ASP A 888 36.87 12.74 22.74
N LEU A 889 36.06 12.87 21.70
CA LEU A 889 35.43 11.79 20.94
C LEU A 889 35.69 11.98 19.45
N THR A 890 36.22 10.95 18.78
CA THR A 890 36.33 10.89 17.32
C THR A 890 35.36 9.86 16.77
N LEU A 891 34.38 10.31 15.98
CA LEU A 891 33.26 9.52 15.50
C LEU A 891 33.19 9.54 13.96
N ALA A 892 33.17 8.38 13.31
CA ALA A 892 32.96 8.28 11.86
C ALA A 892 31.47 8.22 11.51
N GLY A 893 31.06 8.80 10.38
CA GLY A 893 29.64 8.81 10.03
C GLY A 893 29.25 9.09 8.58
N SER A 894 28.00 8.74 8.33
CA SER A 894 27.20 8.73 7.10
C SER A 894 26.22 9.90 6.95
N GLY A 895 26.51 10.93 6.15
CA GLY A 895 25.49 11.88 5.65
C GLY A 895 24.83 12.86 6.64
N ARG A 896 24.62 12.53 7.92
CA ARG A 896 24.03 13.42 8.95
C ARG A 896 24.69 13.19 10.31
N LEU A 897 25.05 14.27 11.00
CA LEU A 897 25.48 14.29 12.40
C LEU A 897 24.43 15.04 13.22
N ALA A 898 23.99 14.44 14.32
CA ALA A 898 23.01 14.99 15.24
C ALA A 898 23.53 14.97 16.69
N VAL A 899 23.10 15.94 17.49
CA VAL A 899 23.39 16.04 18.93
C VAL A 899 22.09 16.32 19.66
N VAL A 900 21.78 15.51 20.67
CA VAL A 900 20.60 15.71 21.53
C VAL A 900 20.89 16.75 22.61
N PRO A 901 19.96 17.68 22.91
CA PRO A 901 20.09 18.67 23.99
C PRO A 901 20.03 17.99 25.37
N ALA A 902 21.18 17.45 25.79
CA ALA A 902 21.34 16.61 26.97
C ALA A 902 21.73 17.37 28.25
N GLY A 903 21.56 18.69 28.31
CA GLY A 903 21.78 19.46 29.54
C GLY A 903 20.94 20.73 29.63
N ASP A 904 20.82 21.32 30.83
CA ASP A 904 19.94 22.48 31.09
C ASP A 904 20.28 23.70 30.25
N GLU A 905 21.56 23.87 29.96
CA GLU A 905 22.04 24.56 28.76
C GLU A 905 22.86 23.57 27.93
N THR A 906 22.50 23.40 26.65
CA THR A 906 23.32 22.67 25.67
C THR A 906 23.77 23.61 24.57
N VAL A 907 25.09 23.78 24.42
CA VAL A 907 25.72 24.54 23.34
C VAL A 907 26.49 23.57 22.44
N VAL A 908 26.25 23.65 21.14
CA VAL A 908 26.93 22.83 20.14
C VAL A 908 27.56 23.77 19.12
N THR A 909 28.86 23.69 18.88
CA THR A 909 29.57 24.45 17.85
C THR A 909 30.32 23.47 16.94
N LEU A 910 29.97 23.47 15.66
CA LEU A 910 30.56 22.59 14.64
C LEU A 910 31.12 23.40 13.48
N ALA A 911 32.34 23.07 13.07
CA ALA A 911 32.98 23.60 11.87
C ALA A 911 33.35 22.48 10.90
N SER A 912 33.24 22.72 9.59
CA SER A 912 33.61 21.76 8.55
C SER A 912 34.10 22.47 7.29
N ALA A 913 34.93 21.80 6.49
CA ALA A 913 35.28 22.24 5.14
C ALA A 913 34.16 22.02 4.11
N TRP A 914 33.07 21.33 4.50
CA TRP A 914 31.91 21.10 3.66
C TRP A 914 31.19 22.41 3.31
N ARG A 915 30.94 22.67 2.02
CA ARG A 915 30.44 23.96 1.52
C ARG A 915 28.92 24.09 1.59
N ASP A 916 28.20 22.97 1.52
CA ASP A 916 26.76 22.93 1.34
C ASP A 916 26.07 22.18 2.50
N PRO A 917 26.12 22.69 3.75
CA PRO A 917 25.46 22.05 4.89
C PRO A 917 23.94 22.18 4.80
N GLY A 918 23.23 21.08 5.02
CA GLY A 918 21.81 21.13 5.35
C GLY A 918 21.64 21.24 6.86
N PHE A 919 21.03 22.31 7.38
CA PHE A 919 20.70 22.42 8.81
C PHE A 919 19.27 21.94 9.05
N ASP A 920 19.11 20.95 9.92
CA ASP A 920 17.85 20.25 10.19
C ASP A 920 17.72 19.83 11.66
N GLY A 921 16.62 19.16 12.01
CA GLY A 921 16.32 18.75 13.39
C GLY A 921 15.37 19.71 14.13
N ALA A 922 15.31 19.60 15.46
CA ALA A 922 14.35 20.30 16.31
C ALA A 922 14.59 21.82 16.41
N SER A 923 15.83 22.25 16.21
CA SER A 923 16.23 23.66 16.23
C SER A 923 17.37 23.91 15.25
N LEU A 924 17.32 25.08 14.60
CA LEU A 924 18.35 25.55 13.69
C LEU A 924 19.49 26.23 14.46
N PRO A 925 20.69 26.38 13.85
CA PRO A 925 21.77 27.15 14.46
C PRO A 925 21.33 28.58 14.79
N VAL A 926 21.66 29.06 15.98
CA VAL A 926 21.47 30.46 16.38
C VAL A 926 22.49 31.38 15.69
N GLU A 927 23.68 30.85 15.41
CA GLU A 927 24.69 31.50 14.58
C GLU A 927 25.16 30.53 13.49
N ARG A 928 25.34 31.03 12.27
CA ARG A 928 25.91 30.26 11.15
C ARG A 928 26.70 31.16 10.20
N ARG A 929 27.84 30.66 9.72
CA ARG A 929 28.66 31.24 8.67
C ARG A 929 28.93 30.15 7.64
N ILE A 930 28.55 30.40 6.38
CA ILE A 930 28.79 29.49 5.26
C ILE A 930 29.59 30.27 4.22
N GLY A 931 30.66 29.68 3.70
CA GLY A 931 31.52 30.32 2.70
C GLY A 931 32.30 29.30 1.86
N ALA A 932 33.13 29.79 0.94
CA ALA A 932 33.88 28.93 0.01
C ALA A 932 34.88 27.97 0.70
N SER A 933 35.26 28.25 1.95
CA SER A 933 36.12 27.41 2.79
C SER A 933 35.36 26.38 3.65
N GLY A 934 34.02 26.40 3.64
CA GLY A 934 33.17 25.51 4.43
C GLY A 934 32.15 26.24 5.32
N PHE A 935 31.76 25.63 6.44
CA PHE A 935 30.83 26.23 7.40
C PHE A 935 31.32 26.23 8.84
N GLU A 936 30.78 27.14 9.63
CA GLU A 936 30.81 27.17 11.09
C GLU A 936 29.37 27.45 11.58
N ALA A 937 28.89 26.66 12.53
CA ALA A 937 27.51 26.77 13.05
C ALA A 937 27.46 26.50 14.55
N THR A 938 26.70 27.33 15.27
CA THR A 938 26.47 27.20 16.71
C THR A 938 24.98 27.10 17.00
N TRP A 939 24.60 26.09 17.77
CA TRP A 939 23.28 25.90 18.36
C TRP A 939 23.35 26.15 19.86
N ARG A 940 22.28 26.69 20.43
CA ARG A 940 22.10 26.86 21.88
C ARG A 940 20.66 26.51 22.23
N THR A 941 20.50 25.61 23.19
CA THR A 941 19.19 25.12 23.66
C THR A 941 19.14 25.09 25.19
N MET A 942 17.94 25.34 25.74
CA MET A 942 17.69 25.37 27.19
C MET A 942 16.70 24.25 27.56
N ASN A 943 16.70 23.80 28.82
CA ASN A 943 15.81 22.72 29.28
C ASN A 943 14.32 22.91 28.95
N LEU A 944 13.79 24.14 29.00
CA LEU A 944 12.38 24.41 28.66
C LEU A 944 12.00 24.01 27.22
N GLY A 945 12.97 23.85 26.32
CA GLY A 945 12.76 23.42 24.94
C GLY A 945 12.91 21.91 24.68
N ARG A 946 13.36 21.13 25.67
CA ARG A 946 13.49 19.66 25.54
C ARG A 946 12.28 18.99 26.21
N GLY A 947 11.52 18.19 25.47
CA GLY A 947 10.27 17.57 25.95
C GLY A 947 10.46 16.40 26.93
N PHE A 948 11.46 16.48 27.82
CA PHE A 948 11.83 15.46 28.79
C PHE A 948 12.59 16.05 30.00
N PRO A 949 12.47 15.45 31.19
CA PRO A 949 13.03 15.99 32.42
C PRO A 949 14.56 15.94 32.50
N ALA A 950 15.12 16.69 33.46
CA ALA A 950 16.56 16.67 33.77
C ALA A 950 17.01 15.37 34.45
N SER A 951 16.12 14.73 35.22
CA SER A 951 16.36 13.48 35.92
C SER A 951 15.10 12.62 35.97
N TRP A 952 15.26 11.30 35.87
CA TRP A 952 14.14 10.36 35.80
C TRP A 952 14.49 9.00 36.40
N THR A 953 13.47 8.27 36.85
CA THR A 953 13.54 6.83 37.19
C THR A 953 12.80 6.01 36.13
N ASN A 954 11.58 6.42 35.79
CA ASN A 954 10.71 5.73 34.84
C ASN A 954 11.29 5.80 33.41
N PRO A 955 11.66 4.66 32.78
CA PRO A 955 12.23 4.66 31.44
C PRO A 955 11.30 5.26 30.36
N GLN A 956 9.99 5.35 30.60
CA GLN A 956 9.02 5.95 29.67
C GLN A 956 9.08 7.50 29.62
N GLU A 957 9.70 8.16 30.60
CA GLU A 957 9.84 9.61 30.59
C GLU A 957 10.77 10.09 29.46
N VAL A 958 11.82 9.31 29.16
CA VAL A 958 12.89 9.64 28.21
C VAL A 958 13.08 8.50 27.21
N THR A 959 12.22 8.46 26.18
CA THR A 959 12.31 7.47 25.09
C THR A 959 13.22 7.92 23.95
N ARG A 960 13.65 6.96 23.13
CA ARG A 960 14.47 7.20 21.93
C ARG A 960 13.81 8.19 20.97
N GLU A 961 12.51 8.09 20.77
CA GLU A 961 11.73 8.92 19.85
C GLU A 961 11.74 10.37 20.32
N ARG A 962 11.55 10.61 21.62
CA ARG A 962 11.63 11.96 22.22
C ARG A 962 13.04 12.55 22.09
N LEU A 963 14.08 11.75 22.34
CA LEU A 963 15.47 12.16 22.18
C LEU A 963 15.76 12.51 20.71
N ALA A 964 15.39 11.67 19.75
CA ALA A 964 15.57 11.90 18.32
C ALA A 964 14.76 13.10 17.80
N ALA A 965 13.53 13.29 18.26
CA ALA A 965 12.68 14.44 17.92
C ALA A 965 13.23 15.77 18.44
N SER A 966 14.05 15.76 19.50
CA SER A 966 14.70 16.94 20.07
C SER A 966 16.09 17.28 19.48
N ALA A 967 16.64 16.41 18.63
CA ALA A 967 18.03 16.52 18.20
C ALA A 967 18.28 17.73 17.28
N MET A 968 19.39 18.42 17.51
CA MET A 968 19.99 19.41 16.62
C MET A 968 20.85 18.69 15.58
N SER A 969 20.83 19.05 14.29
CA SER A 969 21.65 18.33 13.31
C SER A 969 22.13 19.13 12.11
N VAL A 970 23.16 18.57 11.48
CA VAL A 970 23.73 19.00 10.21
C VAL A 970 23.88 17.80 9.26
N SER A 971 23.46 18.02 8.02
CA SER A 971 23.54 17.12 6.89
C SER A 971 24.69 17.50 5.96
N PHE A 972 25.44 16.49 5.53
CA PHE A 972 26.56 16.56 4.59
C PHE A 972 26.18 15.98 3.22
N LEU A 973 24.88 15.87 2.93
CA LEU A 973 24.37 15.45 1.64
C LEU A 973 24.22 16.68 0.72
N SER A 974 24.77 16.61 -0.50
CA SER A 974 24.63 17.70 -1.49
C SER A 974 23.15 17.97 -1.77
N PRO A 975 22.66 19.23 -1.66
CA PRO A 975 21.31 19.61 -2.06
C PRO A 975 21.06 19.39 -3.56
N VAL A 976 22.10 19.59 -4.38
CA VAL A 976 22.06 19.41 -5.84
C VAL A 976 22.60 18.02 -6.19
N ASP A 977 21.75 17.03 -5.96
CA ASP A 977 21.93 15.67 -6.47
C ASP A 977 21.76 15.67 -8.00
N THR A 978 22.79 15.23 -8.73
CA THR A 978 22.78 15.10 -10.20
C THR A 978 21.54 14.39 -10.71
N TYR A 979 21.11 13.30 -10.05
CA TYR A 979 19.95 12.53 -10.47
C TYR A 979 18.63 13.26 -10.24
N ARG A 980 18.50 14.03 -9.14
CA ARG A 980 17.35 14.91 -8.92
C ARG A 980 17.27 16.02 -9.96
N THR A 981 18.41 16.52 -10.43
CA THR A 981 18.46 17.59 -11.43
C THR A 981 18.12 17.06 -12.83
N ASN A 982 18.54 15.85 -13.16
CA ASN A 982 18.10 15.13 -14.37
C ASN A 982 16.60 14.79 -14.34
N GLU A 983 16.08 14.35 -13.19
CA GLU A 983 14.63 14.13 -12.97
C GLU A 983 13.83 15.43 -13.14
N ARG A 984 14.33 16.58 -12.65
CA ARG A 984 13.75 17.90 -12.93
C ARG A 984 13.81 18.25 -14.42
N ALA A 985 14.92 17.96 -15.12
CA ALA A 985 15.05 18.23 -16.55
C ALA A 985 13.99 17.45 -17.37
N VAL A 986 13.82 16.16 -17.08
CA VAL A 986 12.79 15.33 -17.73
C VAL A 986 11.38 15.85 -17.46
N LYS A 987 11.07 16.39 -16.27
CA LYS A 987 9.73 16.97 -16.00
C LYS A 987 9.34 18.14 -16.90
N TYR A 988 10.30 18.87 -17.47
CA TYR A 988 10.03 19.97 -18.42
C TYR A 988 9.89 19.53 -19.89
N GLN A 989 10.02 18.23 -20.20
CA GLN A 989 10.02 17.74 -21.58
C GLN A 989 8.77 18.06 -22.40
N LEU A 990 7.57 18.06 -21.81
CA LEU A 990 6.32 18.36 -22.55
C LEU A 990 6.34 19.78 -23.10
N LEU A 991 6.78 20.74 -22.28
CA LEU A 991 6.99 22.13 -22.67
C LEU A 991 8.05 22.21 -23.78
N PHE A 992 9.17 21.49 -23.61
CA PHE A 992 10.30 21.54 -24.52
C PHE A 992 9.99 20.95 -25.92
N LEU A 993 9.43 19.74 -25.97
CA LEU A 993 8.99 19.09 -27.21
C LEU A 993 7.86 19.87 -27.88
N GLY A 994 6.86 20.31 -27.09
CA GLY A 994 5.72 21.07 -27.59
C GLY A 994 6.12 22.39 -28.24
N LEU A 995 6.95 23.20 -27.57
CA LEU A 995 7.43 24.47 -28.12
C LEU A 995 8.36 24.27 -29.32
N THR A 996 9.21 23.25 -29.29
CA THR A 996 10.08 22.95 -30.44
C THR A 996 9.23 22.58 -31.66
N PHE A 997 8.33 21.60 -31.56
CA PHE A 997 7.48 21.22 -32.68
C PHE A 997 6.52 22.33 -33.12
N PHE A 998 6.01 23.15 -32.20
CA PHE A 998 5.22 24.32 -32.56
C PHE A 998 6.01 25.32 -33.43
N ALA A 999 7.30 25.56 -33.11
CA ALA A 999 8.16 26.39 -33.95
C ALA A 999 8.35 25.78 -35.36
N PHE A 1000 8.55 24.46 -35.46
CA PHE A 1000 8.60 23.77 -36.76
C PHE A 1000 7.30 23.94 -37.57
N VAL A 1001 6.13 23.80 -36.94
CA VAL A 1001 4.84 24.01 -37.62
C VAL A 1001 4.65 25.46 -38.05
N LEU A 1002 5.04 26.42 -37.23
CA LEU A 1002 4.98 27.84 -37.58
C LEU A 1002 5.86 28.13 -38.82
N PHE A 1003 7.03 27.51 -38.94
CA PHE A 1003 7.84 27.58 -40.15
C PHE A 1003 7.20 26.87 -41.36
N GLU A 1004 6.51 25.74 -41.20
CA GLU A 1004 5.75 25.04 -42.26
C GLU A 1004 4.49 25.81 -42.71
N LEU A 1005 3.97 26.72 -41.88
CA LEU A 1005 2.87 27.62 -42.24
C LEU A 1005 3.36 28.90 -42.94
N LEU A 1006 4.54 29.40 -42.57
CA LEU A 1006 5.14 30.62 -43.14
C LEU A 1006 5.96 30.35 -44.42
N ALA A 1007 6.41 29.13 -44.66
CA ALA A 1007 7.12 28.72 -45.86
C ALA A 1007 6.34 27.65 -46.65
N PRO A 1008 6.38 27.65 -48.00
CA PRO A 1008 5.70 26.65 -48.83
C PRO A 1008 6.45 25.29 -48.87
N LEU A 1009 6.97 24.83 -47.73
CA LEU A 1009 7.76 23.61 -47.58
C LEU A 1009 7.00 22.60 -46.72
N ARG A 1010 6.60 21.46 -47.31
CA ARG A 1010 5.91 20.37 -46.60
C ARG A 1010 6.93 19.47 -45.91
N ILE A 1011 6.87 19.36 -44.58
CA ILE A 1011 7.75 18.49 -43.79
C ILE A 1011 7.08 17.12 -43.61
N HIS A 1012 7.80 16.03 -43.86
CA HIS A 1012 7.23 14.69 -43.73
C HIS A 1012 7.14 14.28 -42.25
N PRO A 1013 6.07 13.57 -41.80
CA PRO A 1013 5.93 13.17 -40.38
C PRO A 1013 7.13 12.39 -39.81
N VAL A 1014 7.82 11.61 -40.65
CA VAL A 1014 9.08 10.91 -40.27
C VAL A 1014 10.19 11.89 -39.88
N GLN A 1015 10.26 13.07 -40.51
CA GLN A 1015 11.27 14.09 -40.20
C GLN A 1015 10.99 14.73 -38.83
N TYR A 1016 9.72 15.01 -38.51
CA TYR A 1016 9.30 15.41 -37.16
C TYR A 1016 9.65 14.33 -36.12
N LEU A 1017 9.40 13.05 -36.42
CA LEU A 1017 9.74 11.94 -35.51
C LEU A 1017 11.26 11.81 -35.28
N LEU A 1018 12.09 11.97 -36.31
CA LEU A 1018 13.55 11.96 -36.20
C LEU A 1018 14.09 13.12 -35.37
N VAL A 1019 13.55 14.33 -35.55
CA VAL A 1019 13.84 15.47 -34.66
C VAL A 1019 13.41 15.15 -33.23
N GLY A 1020 12.21 14.58 -33.04
CA GLY A 1020 11.70 14.14 -31.75
C GLY A 1020 12.62 13.17 -31.02
N PHE A 1021 13.16 12.16 -31.70
CA PHE A 1021 14.15 11.26 -31.12
C PHE A 1021 15.46 11.97 -30.75
N ALA A 1022 15.93 12.95 -31.53
CA ALA A 1022 17.08 13.77 -31.16
C ALA A 1022 16.81 14.61 -29.89
N LEU A 1023 15.60 15.14 -29.71
CA LEU A 1023 15.18 15.83 -28.48
C LEU A 1023 15.08 14.86 -27.28
N CYS A 1024 14.69 13.60 -27.48
CA CYS A 1024 14.73 12.59 -26.42
C CYS A 1024 16.17 12.18 -26.05
N LEU A 1025 17.07 12.08 -27.03
CA LEU A 1025 18.49 11.76 -26.79
C LEU A 1025 19.20 12.79 -25.92
N PHE A 1026 18.75 14.05 -25.90
CA PHE A 1026 19.23 15.06 -24.95
C PHE A 1026 19.22 14.55 -23.50
N TYR A 1027 18.12 13.97 -23.04
CA TYR A 1027 17.98 13.53 -21.65
C TYR A 1027 18.87 12.31 -21.32
N LEU A 1028 19.08 11.43 -22.31
CA LEU A 1028 19.98 10.27 -22.18
C LEU A 1028 21.46 10.71 -22.14
N LEU A 1029 21.85 11.64 -23.01
CA LEU A 1029 23.19 12.25 -23.02
C LEU A 1029 23.44 13.06 -21.74
N LEU A 1030 22.44 13.83 -21.29
CA LEU A 1030 22.50 14.56 -20.04
C LEU A 1030 22.75 13.61 -18.86
N LEU A 1031 21.97 12.52 -18.75
CA LEU A 1031 22.21 11.49 -17.74
C LEU A 1031 23.64 10.96 -17.81
N SER A 1032 24.03 10.38 -18.96
CA SER A 1032 25.33 9.71 -19.13
C SER A 1032 26.53 10.64 -18.91
N PHE A 1033 26.50 11.88 -19.41
CA PHE A 1033 27.59 12.83 -19.17
C PHE A 1033 27.59 13.37 -17.75
N SER A 1034 26.43 13.50 -17.10
CA SER A 1034 26.35 14.04 -15.74
C SER A 1034 26.94 13.10 -14.68
N GLU A 1035 26.95 11.78 -14.96
CA GLU A 1035 27.64 10.75 -14.16
C GLU A 1035 29.18 10.87 -14.21
N HIS A 1036 29.74 11.67 -15.12
CA HIS A 1036 31.19 11.78 -15.35
C HIS A 1036 31.76 13.20 -15.25
N PHE A 1037 31.05 14.22 -15.74
CA PHE A 1037 31.55 15.59 -15.91
C PHE A 1037 30.83 16.63 -15.02
N GLY A 1038 29.88 16.16 -14.19
CA GLY A 1038 29.00 17.01 -13.41
C GLY A 1038 27.89 17.66 -14.26
N PHE A 1039 26.78 18.04 -13.61
CA PHE A 1039 25.56 18.47 -14.29
C PHE A 1039 25.77 19.63 -15.28
N THR A 1040 26.48 20.70 -14.91
CA THR A 1040 26.63 21.90 -15.74
C THR A 1040 27.35 21.63 -17.06
N HIS A 1041 28.47 20.90 -17.04
CA HIS A 1041 29.21 20.55 -18.27
C HIS A 1041 28.43 19.53 -19.10
N ALA A 1042 27.83 18.53 -18.45
CA ALA A 1042 26.98 17.55 -19.12
C ALA A 1042 25.81 18.20 -19.87
N TYR A 1043 25.14 19.17 -19.24
CA TYR A 1043 24.07 19.94 -19.85
C TYR A 1043 24.55 20.74 -21.06
N ALA A 1044 25.64 21.50 -20.91
CA ALA A 1044 26.19 22.30 -22.00
C ALA A 1044 26.57 21.44 -23.22
N ILE A 1045 27.22 20.29 -22.99
CA ILE A 1045 27.62 19.36 -24.05
C ILE A 1045 26.38 18.70 -24.69
N ALA A 1046 25.45 18.17 -23.90
CA ALA A 1046 24.24 17.52 -24.42
C ALA A 1046 23.37 18.49 -25.23
N ALA A 1047 23.17 19.72 -24.73
CA ALA A 1047 22.42 20.75 -25.43
C ALA A 1047 23.12 21.17 -26.73
N ALA A 1048 24.43 21.42 -26.71
CA ALA A 1048 25.19 21.80 -27.90
C ALA A 1048 25.16 20.70 -28.99
N VAL A 1049 25.35 19.44 -28.61
CA VAL A 1049 25.28 18.30 -29.54
C VAL A 1049 23.91 18.19 -30.20
N VAL A 1050 22.82 18.30 -29.43
CA VAL A 1050 21.46 18.21 -29.98
C VAL A 1050 21.09 19.44 -30.83
N VAL A 1051 21.48 20.65 -30.42
CA VAL A 1051 21.29 21.87 -31.22
C VAL A 1051 22.02 21.75 -32.56
N VAL A 1052 23.28 21.33 -32.57
CA VAL A 1052 24.07 21.16 -33.81
C VAL A 1052 23.45 20.06 -34.70
N LEU A 1053 23.06 18.92 -34.13
CA LEU A 1053 22.44 17.82 -34.86
C LEU A 1053 21.12 18.25 -35.53
N VAL A 1054 20.21 18.87 -34.78
CA VAL A 1054 18.91 19.32 -35.30
C VAL A 1054 19.10 20.45 -36.32
N THR A 1055 19.96 21.43 -36.04
CA THR A 1055 20.25 22.55 -36.98
C THR A 1055 20.84 22.03 -38.29
N GLY A 1056 21.80 21.10 -38.22
CA GLY A 1056 22.41 20.47 -39.37
C GLY A 1056 21.40 19.69 -40.21
N TYR A 1057 20.58 18.85 -39.57
CA TYR A 1057 19.50 18.10 -40.23
C TYR A 1057 18.49 19.02 -40.93
N VAL A 1058 18.04 20.07 -40.24
CA VAL A 1058 17.07 21.06 -40.76
C VAL A 1058 17.62 21.82 -41.96
N ARG A 1059 18.92 22.14 -42.00
CA ARG A 1059 19.58 22.77 -43.16
C ARG A 1059 19.41 21.93 -44.44
N PHE A 1060 19.55 20.61 -44.35
CA PHE A 1060 19.37 19.72 -45.49
C PHE A 1060 17.89 19.54 -45.87
N VAL A 1061 16.99 19.48 -44.88
CA VAL A 1061 15.54 19.33 -45.11
C VAL A 1061 14.93 20.58 -45.75
N LEU A 1062 15.25 21.77 -45.25
CA LEU A 1062 14.68 23.04 -45.73
C LEU A 1062 15.40 23.62 -46.96
N ARG A 1063 16.58 23.10 -47.32
CA ARG A 1063 17.45 23.57 -48.41
C ARG A 1063 17.86 25.06 -48.33
N GLU A 1064 17.60 25.73 -47.23
CA GLU A 1064 17.86 27.15 -47.03
C GLU A 1064 18.54 27.40 -45.67
N GLY A 1065 19.75 27.95 -45.71
CA GLY A 1065 20.62 28.05 -44.52
C GLY A 1065 20.15 29.04 -43.45
N SER A 1066 19.52 30.14 -43.86
CA SER A 1066 18.99 31.19 -42.97
C SER A 1066 17.92 30.64 -42.00
N ARG A 1067 16.98 29.86 -42.53
CA ARG A 1067 15.85 29.28 -41.78
C ARG A 1067 16.32 28.23 -40.78
N ALA A 1068 17.28 27.40 -41.17
CA ALA A 1068 17.90 26.43 -40.28
C ALA A 1068 18.64 27.11 -39.12
N LEU A 1069 19.39 28.20 -39.39
CA LEU A 1069 20.05 28.99 -38.35
C LEU A 1069 19.06 29.67 -37.40
N ALA A 1070 17.93 30.18 -37.90
CA ALA A 1070 16.88 30.77 -37.06
C ALA A 1070 16.26 29.74 -36.09
N LEU A 1071 15.93 28.55 -36.57
CA LEU A 1071 15.38 27.47 -35.75
C LEU A 1071 16.41 26.87 -34.77
N GLY A 1072 17.67 26.77 -35.19
CA GLY A 1072 18.79 26.41 -34.30
C GLY A 1072 19.01 27.43 -33.18
N GLY A 1073 18.92 28.72 -33.50
CA GLY A 1073 18.97 29.81 -32.52
C GLY A 1073 17.81 29.76 -31.52
N PHE A 1074 16.58 29.51 -31.98
CA PHE A 1074 15.43 29.29 -31.10
C PHE A 1074 15.65 28.11 -30.16
N LEU A 1075 16.12 26.96 -30.67
CA LEU A 1075 16.39 25.78 -29.86
C LEU A 1075 17.51 26.03 -28.83
N ALA A 1076 18.55 26.79 -29.19
CA ALA A 1076 19.60 27.20 -28.26
C ALA A 1076 19.07 28.11 -27.13
N VAL A 1077 18.18 29.07 -27.45
CA VAL A 1077 17.50 29.91 -26.45
C VAL A 1077 16.61 29.05 -25.53
N LEU A 1078 15.90 28.06 -26.09
CA LEU A 1078 15.04 27.17 -25.31
C LEU A 1078 15.85 26.30 -24.34
N TYR A 1079 17.01 25.77 -24.75
CA TYR A 1079 17.94 25.07 -23.86
C TYR A 1079 18.58 26.00 -22.82
N ALA A 1080 18.95 27.24 -23.19
CA ALA A 1080 19.46 28.22 -22.23
C ALA A 1080 18.41 28.57 -21.16
N PHE A 1081 17.15 28.72 -21.56
CA PHE A 1081 16.03 28.92 -20.63
C PHE A 1081 15.82 27.72 -19.71
N LEU A 1082 15.80 26.49 -20.25
CA LEU A 1082 15.69 25.27 -19.45
C LEU A 1082 16.86 25.12 -18.46
N PHE A 1083 18.09 25.49 -18.84
CA PHE A 1083 19.23 25.52 -17.92
C PHE A 1083 18.98 26.45 -16.73
N VAL A 1084 18.51 27.69 -16.98
CA VAL A 1084 18.18 28.67 -15.93
C VAL A 1084 17.09 28.14 -15.00
N LEU A 1085 16.03 27.51 -15.53
CA LEU A 1085 14.97 26.89 -14.72
C LEU A 1085 15.46 25.75 -13.81
N LEU A 1086 16.52 25.04 -14.23
CA LEU A 1086 17.08 23.93 -13.45
C LEU A 1086 18.06 24.42 -12.37
N GLN A 1087 18.82 25.48 -12.63
CA GLN A 1087 19.72 26.10 -11.64
C GLN A 1087 18.94 26.82 -10.52
N ILE A 1088 17.85 27.50 -10.88
CA ILE A 1088 17.03 28.21 -9.90
C ILE A 1088 16.18 27.21 -9.10
N GLN A 1089 16.32 27.24 -7.78
CA GLN A 1089 15.52 26.42 -6.86
C GLN A 1089 14.32 27.20 -6.30
N GLU A 1090 14.56 28.39 -5.75
CA GLU A 1090 13.55 29.16 -5.00
C GLU A 1090 12.61 29.98 -5.91
N TYR A 1091 13.12 30.52 -7.02
CA TYR A 1091 12.35 31.36 -7.97
C TYR A 1091 11.93 30.61 -9.25
N ALA A 1092 11.93 29.27 -9.22
CA ALA A 1092 11.68 28.44 -10.41
C ALA A 1092 10.30 28.71 -11.05
N LEU A 1093 9.27 28.96 -10.22
CA LEU A 1093 7.94 29.32 -10.70
C LEU A 1093 7.92 30.71 -11.34
N LEU A 1094 8.51 31.71 -10.67
CA LEU A 1094 8.55 33.09 -11.16
C LEU A 1094 9.25 33.20 -12.53
N VAL A 1095 10.45 32.62 -12.64
CA VAL A 1095 11.21 32.63 -13.90
C VAL A 1095 10.56 31.74 -14.96
N GLY A 1096 9.93 30.64 -14.56
CA GLY A 1096 9.10 29.81 -15.43
C GLY A 1096 7.94 30.58 -16.06
N SER A 1097 7.16 31.29 -15.24
CA SER A 1097 6.02 32.09 -15.69
C SER A 1097 6.45 33.29 -16.55
N ILE A 1098 7.49 34.03 -16.15
CA ILE A 1098 8.02 35.15 -16.95
C ILE A 1098 8.56 34.65 -18.30
N GLY A 1099 9.34 33.56 -18.31
CA GLY A 1099 9.87 32.99 -19.55
C GLY A 1099 8.79 32.47 -20.48
N LEU A 1100 7.77 31.78 -19.95
CA LEU A 1100 6.62 31.33 -20.73
C LEU A 1100 5.81 32.51 -21.29
N PHE A 1101 5.61 33.57 -20.49
CA PHE A 1101 4.94 34.78 -20.92
C PHE A 1101 5.69 35.49 -22.06
N LEU A 1102 7.00 35.67 -21.94
CA LEU A 1102 7.84 36.26 -22.99
C LEU A 1102 7.85 35.41 -24.27
N LEU A 1103 7.90 34.08 -24.12
CA LEU A 1103 7.91 33.15 -25.26
C LEU A 1103 6.57 33.13 -25.99
N LEU A 1104 5.44 33.11 -25.25
CA LEU A 1104 4.09 33.27 -25.82
C LEU A 1104 3.93 34.64 -26.49
N SER A 1105 4.41 35.72 -25.87
CA SER A 1105 4.41 37.07 -26.45
C SER A 1105 5.19 37.12 -27.76
N GLY A 1106 6.35 36.45 -27.83
CA GLY A 1106 7.12 36.28 -29.06
C GLY A 1106 6.33 35.53 -30.14
N VAL A 1107 5.73 34.38 -29.79
CA VAL A 1107 4.86 33.63 -30.71
C VAL A 1107 3.73 34.50 -31.25
N MET A 1108 3.00 35.21 -30.39
CA MET A 1108 1.90 36.12 -30.79
C MET A 1108 2.39 37.26 -31.68
N TRP A 1109 3.59 37.79 -31.44
CA TRP A 1109 4.19 38.85 -32.26
C TRP A 1109 4.59 38.34 -33.66
N PHE A 1110 5.15 37.14 -33.77
CA PHE A 1110 5.49 36.53 -35.05
C PHE A 1110 4.24 36.07 -35.85
N THR A 1111 3.16 35.66 -35.18
CA THR A 1111 1.93 35.22 -35.86
C THR A 1111 0.96 36.35 -36.24
N ARG A 1112 1.20 37.59 -35.80
CA ARG A 1112 0.25 38.72 -35.99
C ARG A 1112 -0.09 39.06 -37.45
N HIS A 1113 0.75 38.65 -38.40
CA HIS A 1113 0.57 38.88 -39.85
C HIS A 1113 0.17 37.61 -40.61
N VAL A 1114 -0.19 36.53 -39.90
CA VAL A 1114 -0.66 35.28 -40.51
C VAL A 1114 -2.18 35.36 -40.71
N ASP A 1115 -2.63 35.26 -41.97
CA ASP A 1115 -4.05 35.13 -42.29
C ASP A 1115 -4.53 33.69 -42.07
N TRP A 1116 -5.02 33.44 -40.86
CA TRP A 1116 -5.54 32.14 -40.44
C TRP A 1116 -6.80 31.69 -41.22
N TYR A 1117 -7.54 32.60 -41.85
CA TYR A 1117 -8.77 32.29 -42.59
C TYR A 1117 -8.48 31.98 -44.07
N ALA A 1118 -7.53 32.68 -44.69
CA ALA A 1118 -7.07 32.36 -46.04
C ALA A 1118 -6.43 30.96 -46.12
N LEU A 1119 -5.71 30.53 -45.06
CA LEU A 1119 -5.08 29.21 -44.97
C LEU A 1119 -6.06 28.02 -44.91
N GLY A 1120 -7.34 28.26 -44.63
CA GLY A 1120 -8.38 27.22 -44.53
C GLY A 1120 -9.35 27.13 -45.71
N SER A 1121 -9.26 28.05 -46.67
CA SER A 1121 -10.22 28.15 -47.78
C SER A 1121 -9.81 27.32 -48.99
N PRO A 1122 -10.71 26.52 -49.61
CA PRO A 1122 -10.40 25.84 -50.87
C PRO A 1122 -10.19 26.87 -51.98
N PRO A 1123 -9.27 26.63 -52.94
CA PRO A 1123 -9.04 27.57 -54.04
C PRO A 1123 -10.33 27.78 -54.85
N PRO A 1124 -10.64 29.02 -55.28
CA PRO A 1124 -11.86 29.30 -56.02
C PRO A 1124 -11.88 28.50 -57.32
N ALA A 1125 -13.05 27.91 -57.64
CA ALA A 1125 -13.23 27.13 -58.85
C ALA A 1125 -12.89 27.98 -60.08
N ALA A 1126 -11.96 27.49 -60.90
CA ALA A 1126 -11.53 28.19 -62.10
C ALA A 1126 -12.74 28.40 -63.03
N LYS A 1127 -13.04 29.67 -63.36
CA LYS A 1127 -14.03 29.99 -64.38
C LYS A 1127 -13.57 29.39 -65.71
N VAL A 1128 -14.39 28.50 -66.27
CA VAL A 1128 -14.28 28.11 -67.68
C VAL A 1128 -14.55 29.36 -68.50
N SER A 1129 -13.52 29.94 -69.10
CA SER A 1129 -13.66 30.96 -70.14
C SER A 1129 -13.42 30.31 -71.49
N GLU A 1130 -14.44 30.31 -72.34
CA GLU A 1130 -14.26 30.10 -73.76
C GLU A 1130 -13.22 31.09 -74.30
N ARG A 1131 -12.29 30.58 -75.13
CA ARG A 1131 -11.80 31.36 -76.27
C ARG A 1131 -11.40 30.42 -77.39
N ALA A 1132 -11.92 30.73 -78.56
CA ALA A 1132 -11.66 29.98 -79.77
C ALA A 1132 -10.40 30.45 -80.48
N ASP A 1133 -9.81 29.51 -81.20
CA ASP A 1133 -9.27 29.65 -82.56
C ASP A 1133 -7.83 30.18 -82.81
N LEU A 1134 -7.35 29.78 -83.98
CA LEU A 1134 -6.18 30.21 -84.76
C LEU A 1134 -4.78 29.67 -84.39
N SER A 1135 -4.49 28.52 -84.99
CA SER A 1135 -3.30 28.22 -85.81
C SER A 1135 -2.12 29.21 -85.86
N SER A 1136 -0.89 28.71 -85.68
CA SER A 1136 0.14 28.60 -86.75
C SER A 1136 1.60 28.46 -86.22
N ALA A 1137 2.42 27.77 -87.02
CA ALA A 1137 3.89 27.84 -87.12
C ALA A 1137 4.81 27.57 -85.91
N ALA A 1138 5.62 26.51 -86.05
CA ALA A 1138 6.94 26.33 -85.41
C ALA A 1138 8.00 27.26 -86.09
N PRO A 1139 9.29 27.40 -85.65
CA PRO A 1139 10.18 26.30 -85.27
C PRO A 1139 11.24 26.52 -84.15
N TRP A 1140 11.76 25.39 -83.65
CA TRP A 1140 13.15 25.07 -83.22
C TRP A 1140 14.17 26.18 -82.90
N SER A 1141 14.87 26.06 -81.75
CA SER A 1141 16.35 25.93 -81.70
C SER A 1141 16.91 25.62 -80.29
N ASP A 1142 18.12 25.05 -80.26
CA ASP A 1142 18.91 24.49 -79.14
C ASP A 1142 19.25 25.42 -77.96
N GLY A 1143 19.71 24.82 -76.83
CA GLY A 1143 20.14 25.62 -75.67
C GLY A 1143 21.00 25.02 -74.53
N ARG A 1144 21.48 23.76 -74.60
CA ARG A 1144 22.24 23.01 -73.55
C ARG A 1144 21.45 22.47 -72.36
#